data_AF-A0A845DMN8-F1
#
_entry.id   AF-A0A845DMN8-F1
#
_cell.length_a   1.000
_cell.length_b   1.000
_cell.length_c   1.000
_cell.angle_alpha   90.00
_cell.angle_beta   90.00
_cell.angle_gamma   90.00
#
_symmetry.space_group_name_H-M   'P 1'
#
loop_
_entity.id
_entity.type
_entity.pdbx_description
1 polymer ?
#
loop_
_entity_poly.entity_id
_entity_poly.type
_entity_poly.pdbx_seq_one_letter_code
_entity_poly.pdbx_strand_id
1 'polypeptide(L)'
;YDPSPWLVGLFHDVGAFTDKIRCDYYEVMSTLLEENLYRPLCDWHEERGLRYGTIATWGRQDMLGQTWHYGDFFRLMRWFHVTGNEDPGASLPGERCFIDAKLSSSILHIYERERASMCVYWGSGWGMTQEENVAWTNENYAYGLNLYNQHGGLYNTLGGWYEWVPPSIHWRQPYWEHWQTFVDYVSRLSAVMSQGTHVADVALLYPLTTVHANWLRGDSFTSAADECAMTTFALARQIYEAGIDFDFIDDNLLTQAVVRDGTLEIAGIRFRTVLLPPMTTIRRQTLAKLQEFYDGGGAVVAFRQLPGASQEHGRDDPEIRARLQHIFGIASSEEAAHRTEAHSQALGSIYRQRNENGGQGIFMPSQETARTPHAAQRGVDIAAVISDAIDRDVVASERNVFHTHQRIGELDVYFLYNVESEPRELTFTLRVLGEPEIWDCWSGEVTPWHRFACTDDRTTVRLTMEANQGIVLVLRPPGGRPAVTADNLGAITHVETAGDTVEVRGTFEDGGAKSVRVRHQGCEYGAKARLGPAPAPLHLTGDWSFRLLPTMDNRWGDFREPAGDEQIGAEARQFRYREEEMPGEAQGWHSRDYDDGSWPVFTYTFGPYWRASGPFPRGQTPPELAALSAWDTDTLDAGGMNWETVCYSQEFGQPGTDVFGGSHGVPDSFLCFDIADEHEERVRYLYTHVRAPRAGRWVLHLGADSGQVERAWLNGEALLPEDSGEPVPAAPEVVLQEGLNLLLLVCAQPPAQPLRAYAALLEPSTTPARDRPAARLTWFTEPSELTYEIAPRKEKRVGWYRCEAPAGTHTLHLDVDGESVQVWVNGAETAVRDGQVQLDAPLADVSQIALRVEQMPGVYAGAAIRQPVRFECADASLPLGDWSQYALESYSGGAVYKKKFTLKENQLQGEVVLDLGAVNTTAEVAVNGQVVGVRLARPYRFDITGQVHEGANELEVTVYNTLANYFSTGPYESDYVFPGQTVSGLLGPVTVSFPARVMLTARPVWNTSL
;
A
#
# COMPACT_ATOMS: atom_id res chain seq x y z
N TYR A 1 15.16 32.34 35.13
CA TYR A 1 15.03 32.23 36.60
C TYR A 1 15.73 30.94 37.03
N ASP A 2 16.05 30.74 38.31
CA ASP A 2 16.56 29.44 38.79
C ASP A 2 15.40 28.42 38.80
N PRO A 3 15.48 27.33 38.00
CA PRO A 3 14.39 26.36 37.92
C PRO A 3 14.37 25.40 39.12
N SER A 4 15.45 25.33 39.92
CA SER A 4 15.61 24.33 40.99
C SER A 4 14.44 24.29 42.00
N PRO A 5 13.88 25.41 42.47
CA PRO A 5 12.73 25.40 43.38
C PRO A 5 11.42 24.94 42.72
N TRP A 6 11.38 24.92 41.39
CA TRP A 6 10.18 24.74 40.59
C TRP A 6 10.14 23.40 39.84
N LEU A 7 11.18 22.57 39.96
CA LEU A 7 11.28 21.28 39.26
C LEU A 7 10.09 20.34 39.55
N VAL A 8 9.50 20.43 40.75
CA VAL A 8 8.29 19.67 41.08
C VAL A 8 7.09 20.04 40.19
N GLY A 9 7.06 21.26 39.65
CA GLY A 9 6.06 21.75 38.71
C GLY A 9 6.09 21.08 37.33
N LEU A 10 7.17 20.35 37.02
CA LEU A 10 7.22 19.49 35.83
C LEU A 10 6.25 18.31 35.98
N PHE A 11 6.19 17.72 37.17
CA PHE A 11 5.44 16.49 37.43
C PHE A 11 4.09 16.70 38.12
N HIS A 12 3.91 17.83 38.80
CA HIS A 12 2.72 18.14 39.59
C HIS A 12 2.22 19.56 39.33
N ASP A 13 0.91 19.77 39.49
CA ASP A 13 0.34 21.11 39.45
C ASP A 13 0.73 21.90 40.71
N VAL A 14 1.50 22.97 40.52
CA VAL A 14 1.98 23.90 41.55
C VAL A 14 1.24 25.25 41.52
N GLY A 15 0.06 25.29 40.91
CA GLY A 15 -0.79 26.48 40.81
C GLY A 15 -0.52 27.30 39.55
N ALA A 16 -0.63 28.62 39.65
CA ALA A 16 -0.62 29.51 38.48
C ALA A 16 0.65 29.40 37.62
N PHE A 17 1.78 29.00 38.19
CA PHE A 17 3.06 28.89 37.48
C PHE A 17 3.28 27.55 36.75
N THR A 18 2.42 26.56 36.91
CA THR A 18 2.61 25.20 36.35
C THR A 18 2.87 25.22 34.84
N ASP A 19 1.97 25.86 34.09
CA ASP A 19 2.02 25.97 32.64
C ASP A 19 3.35 26.59 32.18
N LYS A 20 3.74 27.69 32.83
CA LYS A 20 5.00 28.39 32.57
C LYS A 20 6.20 27.47 32.75
N ILE A 21 6.30 26.79 33.88
CA ILE A 21 7.46 25.95 34.22
C ILE A 21 7.68 24.86 33.17
N ARG A 22 6.59 24.24 32.71
CA ARG A 22 6.63 23.17 31.71
C ARG A 22 7.00 23.70 30.32
N CYS A 23 6.41 24.82 29.90
CA CYS A 23 6.80 25.47 28.65
C CYS A 23 8.28 25.91 28.66
N ASP A 24 8.75 26.52 29.75
CA ASP A 24 10.15 26.94 29.88
C ASP A 24 11.12 25.75 29.80
N TYR A 25 10.75 24.60 30.38
CA TYR A 25 11.54 23.38 30.29
C TYR A 25 11.66 22.88 28.84
N TYR A 26 10.54 22.79 28.12
CA TYR A 26 10.54 22.37 26.72
C TYR A 26 11.26 23.35 25.80
N GLU A 27 11.16 24.65 26.07
CA GLU A 27 11.90 25.69 25.33
C GLU A 27 13.41 25.50 25.49
N VAL A 28 13.89 25.25 26.72
CA VAL A 28 15.31 24.96 26.98
C VAL A 28 15.74 23.66 26.32
N MET A 29 14.95 22.59 26.46
CA MET A 29 15.25 21.29 25.84
C MET A 29 15.37 21.40 24.32
N SER A 30 14.40 22.04 23.67
CA SER A 30 14.36 22.20 22.20
C SER A 30 15.50 23.10 21.71
N THR A 31 15.85 24.15 22.47
CA THR A 31 17.02 25.00 22.18
C THR A 31 18.31 24.20 22.24
N LEU A 32 18.49 23.36 23.25
CA LEU A 32 19.70 22.52 23.37
C LEU A 32 19.79 21.49 22.25
N LEU A 33 18.68 20.83 21.87
CA LEU A 33 18.63 19.90 20.75
C LEU A 33 18.97 20.59 19.42
N GLU A 34 18.41 21.77 19.19
CA GLU A 34 18.70 22.57 18.02
C GLU A 34 20.19 22.93 17.92
N GLU A 35 20.75 23.54 18.97
CA GLU A 35 22.11 24.07 18.97
C GLU A 35 23.19 22.98 18.94
N ASN A 36 22.91 21.80 19.49
CA ASN A 36 23.93 20.76 19.70
C ASN A 36 23.75 19.52 18.81
N LEU A 37 22.61 19.35 18.14
CA LEU A 37 22.36 18.20 17.27
C LEU A 37 21.94 18.63 15.86
N TYR A 38 20.77 19.27 15.71
CA TYR A 38 20.17 19.47 14.38
C TYR A 38 20.91 20.50 13.53
N ARG A 39 21.23 21.67 14.11
CA ARG A 39 21.99 22.69 13.39
C ARG A 39 23.41 22.23 13.06
N PRO A 40 24.22 21.68 14.00
CA PRO A 40 25.55 21.18 13.66
C PRO A 40 25.55 20.09 12.58
N LEU A 41 24.54 19.22 12.56
CA LEU A 41 24.40 18.22 11.50
C LEU A 41 24.08 18.87 10.15
N CYS A 42 23.18 19.85 10.11
CA CYS A 42 22.90 20.61 8.88
C CYS A 42 24.18 21.29 8.36
N ASP A 43 24.85 22.07 9.21
CA ASP A 43 26.09 22.80 8.88
C ASP A 43 27.17 21.82 8.37
N TRP A 44 27.32 20.65 9.00
CA TRP A 44 28.29 19.62 8.58
C TRP A 44 28.02 19.10 7.16
N HIS A 45 26.76 18.92 6.78
CA HIS A 45 26.38 18.48 5.42
C HIS A 45 26.62 19.61 4.41
N GLU A 46 26.22 20.84 4.73
CA GLU A 46 26.41 22.01 3.85
C GLU A 46 27.89 22.27 3.55
N GLU A 47 28.75 22.22 4.58
CA GLU A 47 30.21 22.35 4.43
C GLU A 47 30.83 21.31 3.47
N ARG A 48 30.12 20.21 3.19
CA ARG A 48 30.55 19.11 2.33
C ARG A 48 29.78 19.04 1.00
N GLY A 49 28.89 19.99 0.74
CA GLY A 49 28.02 19.97 -0.44
C GLY A 49 27.02 18.81 -0.45
N LEU A 50 26.65 18.29 0.73
CA LEU A 50 25.64 17.26 0.90
C LEU A 50 24.29 17.89 1.30
N ARG A 51 23.19 17.25 0.93
CA ARG A 51 21.85 17.60 1.43
C ARG A 51 21.54 16.71 2.64
N TYR A 52 21.06 17.32 3.72
CA TYR A 52 20.58 16.64 4.91
C TYR A 52 19.06 16.47 4.85
N GLY A 53 18.54 15.24 4.92
CA GLY A 53 17.11 14.96 4.80
C GLY A 53 16.62 13.91 5.78
N THR A 54 15.31 13.94 6.06
CA THR A 54 14.61 12.92 6.85
C THR A 54 13.34 12.49 6.13
N ILE A 55 13.04 11.19 6.16
CA ILE A 55 11.85 10.58 5.53
C ILE A 55 11.16 9.56 6.45
N ALA A 56 11.66 9.41 7.68
CA ALA A 56 11.11 8.50 8.68
C ALA A 56 11.11 9.23 10.03
N THR A 57 9.97 9.83 10.37
CA THR A 57 9.78 10.51 11.65
C THR A 57 8.95 9.65 12.59
N TRP A 58 9.23 9.76 13.88
CA TRP A 58 8.50 9.07 14.94
C TRP A 58 7.25 9.88 15.33
N GLY A 59 6.23 9.19 15.87
CA GLY A 59 4.94 9.84 16.18
C GLY A 59 4.07 10.13 14.94
N ARG A 60 3.99 9.19 14.00
CA ARG A 60 3.19 9.32 12.77
C ARG A 60 1.73 9.63 13.10
N GLN A 61 1.15 10.64 12.46
CA GLN A 61 -0.20 11.15 12.72
C GLN A 61 -0.48 11.51 14.21
N ASP A 62 0.55 11.65 15.05
CA ASP A 62 0.44 11.84 16.50
C ASP A 62 1.33 12.98 17.01
N MET A 63 0.71 14.12 17.32
CA MET A 63 1.37 15.31 17.85
C MET A 63 2.04 15.06 19.21
N LEU A 64 1.46 14.21 20.06
CA LEU A 64 2.02 13.94 21.39
C LEU A 64 3.24 13.04 21.28
N GLY A 65 3.16 12.00 20.45
CA GLY A 65 4.31 11.19 20.05
C GLY A 65 5.43 12.04 19.44
N GLN A 66 5.11 12.94 18.50
CA GLN A 66 6.08 13.87 17.93
C GLN A 66 6.71 14.77 19.00
N THR A 67 5.92 15.31 19.92
CA THR A 67 6.41 16.15 21.01
C THR A 67 7.32 15.37 21.97
N TRP A 68 7.02 14.09 22.22
CA TRP A 68 7.88 13.23 23.02
C TRP A 68 9.23 12.97 22.35
N HIS A 69 9.24 12.71 21.04
CA HIS A 69 10.46 12.38 20.30
C HIS A 69 11.30 13.62 19.93
N TYR A 70 10.67 14.76 19.68
CA TYR A 70 11.30 15.95 19.11
C TYR A 70 11.17 17.21 20.00
N GLY A 71 10.26 17.25 20.97
CA GLY A 71 9.97 18.47 21.72
C GLY A 71 9.22 19.49 20.87
N ASP A 72 9.94 20.27 20.08
CA ASP A 72 9.38 21.21 19.11
C ASP A 72 9.65 20.71 17.68
N PHE A 73 8.66 20.01 17.12
CA PHE A 73 8.78 19.34 15.82
C PHE A 73 9.17 20.32 14.70
N PHE A 74 8.46 21.44 14.55
CA PHE A 74 8.73 22.42 13.48
C PHE A 74 10.10 23.06 13.61
N ARG A 75 10.48 23.46 14.83
CA ARG A 75 11.77 24.08 15.10
C ARG A 75 12.93 23.14 14.76
N LEU A 76 12.80 21.84 15.02
CA LEU A 76 13.87 20.89 14.70
C LEU A 76 13.86 20.48 13.24
N MET A 77 12.67 20.25 12.66
CA MET A 77 12.56 19.81 11.26
C MET A 77 13.03 20.87 10.25
N ARG A 78 13.03 22.16 10.64
CA ARG A 78 13.56 23.23 9.75
C ARG A 78 15.01 23.01 9.35
N TRP A 79 15.82 22.28 10.10
CA TRP A 79 17.23 22.06 9.78
C TRP A 79 17.47 21.00 8.70
N PHE A 80 16.44 20.29 8.25
CA PHE A 80 16.55 19.41 7.10
C PHE A 80 16.31 20.20 5.81
N HIS A 81 17.14 19.94 4.79
CA HIS A 81 16.98 20.45 3.43
C HIS A 81 15.83 19.74 2.70
N VAL A 82 15.64 18.45 3.03
CA VAL A 82 14.55 17.61 2.52
C VAL A 82 13.75 17.10 3.71
N THR A 83 12.49 17.47 3.78
CA THR A 83 11.57 16.97 4.81
C THR A 83 10.84 15.74 4.28
N GLY A 84 10.23 14.98 5.19
CA GLY A 84 9.44 13.84 4.77
C GLY A 84 8.99 12.95 5.90
N ASN A 85 8.06 12.07 5.55
CA ASN A 85 7.44 11.09 6.43
C ASN A 85 7.24 9.75 5.70
N GLU A 86 6.59 8.81 6.36
CA GLU A 86 6.28 7.50 5.79
C GLU A 86 4.78 7.38 5.56
N ASP A 87 4.40 6.62 4.53
CA ASP A 87 3.00 6.29 4.24
C ASP A 87 2.87 4.79 3.99
N PRO A 88 2.77 3.99 5.08
CA PRO A 88 2.76 2.54 5.01
C PRO A 88 1.39 1.98 4.60
N GLY A 89 1.40 0.71 4.18
CA GLY A 89 0.24 -0.12 4.00
C GLY A 89 -0.68 0.30 2.85
N ALA A 90 -1.63 -0.59 2.57
CA ALA A 90 -2.72 -0.32 1.64
C ALA A 90 -3.88 0.40 2.36
N SER A 91 -4.46 1.40 1.71
CA SER A 91 -5.68 2.07 2.16
C SER A 91 -6.47 2.61 0.98
N LEU A 92 -7.74 2.95 1.22
CA LEU A 92 -8.56 3.54 0.18
C LEU A 92 -8.07 4.98 -0.15
N PRO A 93 -8.22 5.44 -1.40
CA PRO A 93 -8.03 6.84 -1.73
C PRO A 93 -8.84 7.76 -0.80
N GLY A 94 -8.19 8.81 -0.29
CA GLY A 94 -8.71 9.72 0.73
C GLY A 94 -8.31 9.36 2.15
N GLU A 95 -7.69 8.19 2.38
CA GLU A 95 -7.32 7.70 3.70
C GLU A 95 -5.80 7.54 3.89
N ARG A 96 -4.97 8.11 3.00
CA ARG A 96 -3.50 8.10 3.19
C ARG A 96 -3.09 8.93 4.41
N CYS A 97 -1.80 8.91 4.74
CA CYS A 97 -1.18 9.63 5.87
C CYS A 97 -1.21 11.17 5.73
N PHE A 98 -2.41 11.75 5.65
CA PHE A 98 -2.70 13.17 5.43
C PHE A 98 -1.95 14.11 6.38
N ILE A 99 -2.00 13.87 7.70
CA ILE A 99 -1.37 14.79 8.66
C ILE A 99 0.14 14.84 8.46
N ASP A 100 0.78 13.69 8.35
CA ASP A 100 2.22 13.60 8.09
C ASP A 100 2.59 14.29 6.77
N ALA A 101 1.82 14.09 5.70
CA ALA A 101 2.05 14.77 4.43
C ALA A 101 1.93 16.30 4.58
N LYS A 102 0.87 16.80 5.22
CA LYS A 102 0.65 18.23 5.47
C LYS A 102 1.69 18.84 6.39
N LEU A 103 2.17 18.13 7.40
CA LEU A 103 3.27 18.61 8.26
C LEU A 103 4.54 18.79 7.43
N SER A 104 4.89 17.81 6.60
CA SER A 104 6.07 17.88 5.72
C SER A 104 5.97 19.00 4.68
N SER A 105 4.81 19.16 4.03
CA SER A 105 4.60 20.24 3.06
C SER A 105 4.53 21.61 3.71
N SER A 106 3.92 21.74 4.90
CA SER A 106 3.93 23.00 5.65
C SER A 106 5.36 23.45 5.99
N ILE A 107 6.20 22.54 6.50
CA ILE A 107 7.63 22.84 6.76
C ILE A 107 8.33 23.26 5.47
N LEU A 108 8.03 22.58 4.35
CA LEU A 108 8.57 22.96 3.04
C LEU A 108 8.22 24.40 2.70
N HIS A 109 6.94 24.75 2.77
CA HIS A 109 6.43 26.05 2.35
C HIS A 109 6.95 27.17 3.25
N ILE A 110 6.81 27.06 4.57
CA ILE A 110 7.07 28.17 5.50
C ILE A 110 8.55 28.37 5.83
N TYR A 111 9.39 27.34 5.63
CA TYR A 111 10.85 27.43 5.79
C TYR A 111 11.60 27.43 4.45
N GLU A 112 10.89 27.61 3.32
CA GLU A 112 11.49 27.71 1.98
C GLU A 112 12.42 26.53 1.66
N ARG A 113 11.95 25.30 1.91
CA ARG A 113 12.68 24.08 1.51
C ARG A 113 12.32 23.69 0.08
N GLU A 114 13.22 22.95 -0.56
CA GLU A 114 13.05 22.56 -1.96
C GLU A 114 12.23 21.28 -2.13
N ARG A 115 12.35 20.33 -1.19
CA ARG A 115 11.81 18.98 -1.34
C ARG A 115 11.11 18.48 -0.08
N ALA A 116 9.92 17.92 -0.28
CA ALA A 116 9.15 17.18 0.71
C ALA A 116 8.84 15.81 0.11
N SER A 117 9.32 14.78 0.77
CA SER A 117 9.31 13.41 0.30
C SER A 117 8.43 12.54 1.19
N MET A 118 7.97 11.43 0.66
CA MET A 118 7.37 10.39 1.48
C MET A 118 7.94 9.04 1.11
N CYS A 119 8.36 8.26 2.10
CA CYS A 119 8.73 6.87 1.92
C CYS A 119 7.45 6.07 1.72
N VAL A 120 7.18 5.65 0.49
CA VAL A 120 5.84 5.20 0.10
C VAL A 120 5.62 3.68 0.16
N TYR A 121 4.48 3.32 0.72
CA TYR A 121 3.67 2.10 0.54
C TYR A 121 4.26 0.79 1.06
N TRP A 122 5.31 0.84 1.87
CA TRP A 122 5.81 -0.35 2.54
C TRP A 122 4.75 -1.02 3.39
N GLY A 123 4.69 -2.36 3.34
CA GLY A 123 3.63 -3.13 3.98
C GLY A 123 2.32 -3.19 3.19
N SER A 124 2.27 -2.73 1.93
CA SER A 124 1.09 -2.91 1.06
C SER A 124 1.01 -4.30 0.43
N GLY A 125 2.02 -5.15 0.63
CA GLY A 125 2.02 -6.52 0.14
C GLY A 125 2.64 -6.69 -1.24
N TRP A 126 2.76 -7.95 -1.68
CA TRP A 126 3.38 -8.31 -2.97
C TRP A 126 2.50 -7.99 -4.17
N GLY A 127 1.20 -7.77 -3.97
CA GLY A 127 0.26 -7.44 -5.04
C GLY A 127 -0.25 -6.01 -5.06
N MET A 128 0.54 -5.06 -4.56
CA MET A 128 0.24 -3.64 -4.80
C MET A 128 0.19 -3.37 -6.31
N THR A 129 -0.96 -2.88 -6.78
CA THR A 129 -1.20 -2.56 -8.19
C THR A 129 -0.61 -1.18 -8.54
N GLN A 130 -0.34 -0.96 -9.82
CA GLN A 130 0.05 0.33 -10.35
C GLN A 130 -1.09 1.35 -10.33
N GLU A 131 -2.34 0.90 -10.35
CA GLU A 131 -3.51 1.77 -10.18
C GLU A 131 -3.53 2.39 -8.78
N GLU A 132 -3.30 1.56 -7.74
CA GLU A 132 -3.13 2.01 -6.36
C GLU A 132 -1.93 2.96 -6.22
N ASN A 133 -0.76 2.59 -6.77
CA ASN A 133 0.44 3.42 -6.71
C ASN A 133 0.20 4.83 -7.31
N VAL A 134 -0.49 4.93 -8.45
CA VAL A 134 -0.85 6.21 -9.07
C VAL A 134 -1.84 6.99 -8.20
N ALA A 135 -2.91 6.34 -7.73
CA ALA A 135 -3.92 6.99 -6.91
C ALA A 135 -3.33 7.57 -5.61
N TRP A 136 -2.56 6.76 -4.88
CA TRP A 136 -1.92 7.17 -3.64
C TRP A 136 -0.83 8.23 -3.86
N THR A 137 -0.11 8.16 -4.98
CA THR A 137 0.88 9.20 -5.33
C THR A 137 0.18 10.52 -5.59
N ASN A 138 -0.89 10.52 -6.38
CA ASN A 138 -1.67 11.72 -6.66
C ASN A 138 -2.23 12.33 -5.37
N GLU A 139 -2.80 11.52 -4.48
CA GLU A 139 -3.30 12.00 -3.20
C GLU A 139 -2.21 12.70 -2.37
N ASN A 140 -1.04 12.08 -2.26
CA ASN A 140 0.11 12.65 -1.54
C ASN A 140 0.65 13.94 -2.15
N TYR A 141 0.63 14.06 -3.48
CA TYR A 141 1.00 15.30 -4.16
C TYR A 141 -0.05 16.40 -3.98
N ALA A 142 -1.33 16.04 -3.89
CA ALA A 142 -2.38 17.00 -3.55
C ALA A 142 -2.15 17.59 -2.15
N TYR A 143 -1.60 16.82 -1.20
CA TYR A 143 -1.19 17.33 0.12
C TYR A 143 0.04 18.27 0.09
N GLY A 144 0.65 18.50 -1.07
CA GLY A 144 1.78 19.41 -1.25
C GLY A 144 3.16 18.74 -1.21
N LEU A 145 3.23 17.41 -1.28
CA LEU A 145 4.52 16.73 -1.48
C LEU A 145 5.00 16.89 -2.93
N ASN A 146 6.32 16.81 -3.14
CA ASN A 146 6.92 17.06 -4.46
C ASN A 146 8.14 16.18 -4.79
N LEU A 147 8.35 15.11 -4.02
CA LEU A 147 9.35 14.08 -4.28
C LEU A 147 8.77 12.70 -3.99
N TYR A 148 8.68 11.86 -5.02
CA TYR A 148 8.35 10.45 -4.87
C TYR A 148 9.58 9.69 -4.37
N ASN A 149 9.44 8.95 -3.27
CA ASN A 149 10.50 8.12 -2.72
C ASN A 149 9.99 6.72 -2.43
N GLN A 150 10.41 5.81 -3.29
CA GLN A 150 9.99 4.42 -3.32
C GLN A 150 10.57 3.63 -2.13
N HIS A 151 9.71 2.94 -1.39
CA HIS A 151 10.13 1.83 -0.54
C HIS A 151 9.90 0.50 -1.27
N GLY A 152 10.87 -0.41 -1.35
CA GLY A 152 12.30 -0.20 -1.51
C GLY A 152 12.75 -0.98 -2.75
N GLY A 153 14.06 -1.17 -2.93
CA GLY A 153 14.62 -2.06 -3.95
C GLY A 153 15.37 -3.22 -3.30
N LEU A 154 14.74 -4.40 -3.21
CA LEU A 154 15.36 -5.56 -2.57
C LEU A 154 16.53 -6.13 -3.40
N TYR A 155 17.63 -6.46 -2.72
CA TYR A 155 18.81 -7.04 -3.37
C TYR A 155 18.58 -8.50 -3.79
N ASN A 156 17.85 -9.30 -3.00
CA ASN A 156 17.43 -10.68 -3.28
C ASN A 156 16.00 -10.90 -2.74
N THR A 157 15.24 -11.81 -3.35
CA THR A 157 13.89 -12.22 -2.96
C THR A 157 13.80 -13.60 -2.30
N LEU A 158 14.91 -14.33 -2.18
CA LEU A 158 14.93 -15.72 -1.67
C LEU A 158 15.09 -15.82 -0.13
N GLY A 159 14.42 -16.81 0.48
CA GLY A 159 14.71 -17.34 1.83
C GLY A 159 14.26 -16.49 3.02
N GLY A 160 13.25 -15.63 2.87
CA GLY A 160 12.76 -14.77 3.95
C GLY A 160 13.74 -13.71 4.43
N TRP A 161 14.91 -13.55 3.78
CA TRP A 161 15.99 -12.66 4.24
C TRP A 161 15.56 -11.20 4.42
N TYR A 162 14.54 -10.77 3.67
CA TYR A 162 14.09 -9.38 3.58
C TYR A 162 12.58 -9.24 3.31
N GLU A 163 11.75 -10.23 3.62
CA GLU A 163 10.26 -10.12 3.59
C GLU A 163 9.72 -9.13 4.64
N TRP A 164 10.55 -8.19 5.12
CA TRP A 164 10.23 -7.37 6.28
C TRP A 164 9.08 -6.38 6.03
N VAL A 165 8.79 -5.99 4.77
CA VAL A 165 7.61 -5.18 4.36
C VAL A 165 7.58 -4.93 2.82
N PRO A 166 7.08 -5.85 1.97
CA PRO A 166 6.81 -5.56 0.55
C PRO A 166 5.74 -4.45 0.39
N PRO A 167 5.66 -3.75 -0.75
CA PRO A 167 6.18 -4.13 -2.06
C PRO A 167 7.68 -3.88 -2.22
N SER A 168 8.26 -4.61 -3.17
CA SER A 168 9.57 -4.32 -3.73
C SER A 168 9.42 -3.98 -5.20
N ILE A 169 9.72 -2.74 -5.59
CA ILE A 169 9.52 -2.28 -6.97
C ILE A 169 10.87 -2.24 -7.68
N HIS A 170 11.19 -3.32 -8.39
CA HIS A 170 12.37 -3.42 -9.24
C HIS A 170 12.13 -4.44 -10.34
N TRP A 171 13.17 -4.77 -11.10
CA TRP A 171 13.17 -5.65 -12.26
C TRP A 171 12.57 -7.04 -12.09
N ARG A 172 12.31 -7.50 -10.85
CA ARG A 172 11.67 -8.81 -10.59
C ARG A 172 10.14 -8.72 -10.63
N GLN A 173 9.57 -7.53 -10.49
CA GLN A 173 8.13 -7.35 -10.65
C GLN A 173 7.74 -7.60 -12.11
N PRO A 174 6.67 -8.38 -12.39
CA PRO A 174 6.26 -8.63 -13.77
C PRO A 174 5.99 -7.35 -14.57
N TYR A 175 5.38 -6.35 -13.94
CA TYR A 175 5.08 -5.06 -14.57
C TYR A 175 6.30 -4.17 -14.81
N TRP A 176 7.53 -4.60 -14.51
CA TRP A 176 8.72 -3.72 -14.56
C TRP A 176 8.96 -3.09 -15.93
N GLU A 177 8.67 -3.81 -17.02
CA GLU A 177 8.77 -3.25 -18.38
C GLU A 177 7.89 -2.00 -18.59
N HIS A 178 6.77 -1.92 -17.87
CA HIS A 178 5.85 -0.79 -17.92
C HIS A 178 6.18 0.31 -16.89
N TRP A 179 7.06 0.05 -15.92
CA TRP A 179 7.37 0.96 -14.80
C TRP A 179 7.90 2.32 -15.26
N GLN A 180 8.65 2.37 -16.37
CA GLN A 180 9.17 3.64 -16.91
C GLN A 180 8.04 4.66 -17.18
N THR A 181 6.84 4.20 -17.56
CA THR A 181 5.67 5.06 -17.78
C THR A 181 5.27 5.82 -16.51
N PHE A 182 5.34 5.16 -15.35
CA PHE A 182 5.08 5.80 -14.05
C PHE A 182 6.22 6.75 -13.68
N VAL A 183 7.47 6.33 -13.87
CA VAL A 183 8.65 7.15 -13.56
C VAL A 183 8.62 8.46 -14.35
N ASP A 184 8.26 8.43 -15.63
CA ASP A 184 8.13 9.63 -16.46
C ASP A 184 7.00 10.54 -15.95
N TYR A 185 5.84 9.96 -15.62
CA TYR A 185 4.71 10.69 -15.03
C TYR A 185 5.10 11.41 -13.74
N VAL A 186 5.62 10.67 -12.76
CA VAL A 186 5.92 11.20 -11.44
C VAL A 186 7.13 12.14 -11.48
N SER A 187 8.06 11.96 -12.42
CA SER A 187 9.18 12.89 -12.63
C SER A 187 8.70 14.25 -13.15
N ARG A 188 7.78 14.27 -14.14
CA ARG A 188 7.18 15.53 -14.63
C ARG A 188 6.36 16.20 -13.54
N LEU A 189 5.55 15.42 -12.82
CA LEU A 189 4.78 15.93 -11.68
C LEU A 189 5.70 16.52 -10.59
N SER A 190 6.75 15.79 -10.17
CA SER A 190 7.77 16.28 -9.23
C SER A 190 8.44 17.55 -9.71
N ALA A 191 8.73 17.66 -11.01
CA ALA A 191 9.39 18.83 -11.58
C ALA A 191 8.46 20.06 -11.54
N VAL A 192 7.19 19.91 -11.90
CA VAL A 192 6.22 21.01 -11.84
C VAL A 192 5.97 21.43 -10.39
N MET A 193 5.70 20.47 -9.50
CA MET A 193 5.28 20.73 -8.11
C MET A 193 6.44 21.14 -7.17
N SER A 194 7.66 21.27 -7.67
CA SER A 194 8.83 21.73 -6.89
C SER A 194 9.27 23.16 -7.22
N GLN A 195 8.42 23.92 -7.92
CA GLN A 195 8.76 25.25 -8.41
C GLN A 195 7.83 26.33 -7.84
N GLY A 196 8.35 27.55 -7.74
CA GLY A 196 7.55 28.70 -7.34
C GLY A 196 7.24 28.75 -5.85
N THR A 197 6.16 29.44 -5.51
CA THR A 197 5.75 29.67 -4.12
C THR A 197 4.34 29.13 -3.92
N HIS A 198 4.12 28.39 -2.84
CA HIS A 198 2.81 27.87 -2.47
C HIS A 198 1.81 29.00 -2.19
N VAL A 199 0.55 28.77 -2.52
CA VAL A 199 -0.56 29.70 -2.26
C VAL A 199 -1.58 28.99 -1.39
N ALA A 200 -1.76 29.51 -0.18
CA ALA A 200 -2.79 29.08 0.77
C ALA A 200 -3.41 30.29 1.46
N ASP A 201 -4.72 30.24 1.69
CA ASP A 201 -5.46 31.31 2.37
C ASP A 201 -5.47 31.14 3.89
N VAL A 202 -5.17 29.94 4.39
CA VAL A 202 -5.36 29.58 5.79
C VAL A 202 -4.05 29.12 6.41
N ALA A 203 -3.71 29.72 7.54
CA ALA A 203 -2.68 29.21 8.43
C ALA A 203 -3.33 28.57 9.66
N LEU A 204 -2.99 27.32 9.96
CA LEU A 204 -3.43 26.61 11.16
C LEU A 204 -2.29 26.60 12.19
N LEU A 205 -2.50 27.21 13.35
CA LEU A 205 -1.47 27.21 14.39
C LEU A 205 -1.24 25.79 14.92
N TYR A 206 0.01 25.32 14.87
CA TYR A 206 0.41 24.05 15.48
C TYR A 206 0.66 24.27 16.99
N PRO A 207 -0.22 23.79 17.90
CA PRO A 207 -0.41 24.36 19.23
C PRO A 207 0.55 23.80 20.31
N LEU A 208 1.85 23.74 20.01
CA LEU A 208 2.86 23.15 20.90
C LEU A 208 2.92 23.81 22.28
N THR A 209 2.67 25.11 22.38
CA THR A 209 2.64 25.81 23.68
C THR A 209 1.60 25.18 24.63
N THR A 210 0.43 24.77 24.12
CA THR A 210 -0.59 24.06 24.92
C THR A 210 -0.14 22.64 25.25
N VAL A 211 0.47 21.92 24.31
CA VAL A 211 0.98 20.55 24.54
C VAL A 211 2.06 20.54 25.62
N HIS A 212 3.05 21.43 25.54
CA HIS A 212 4.13 21.57 26.51
C HIS A 212 3.61 21.92 27.90
N ALA A 213 2.68 22.86 28.02
CA ALA A 213 2.05 23.24 29.30
C ALA A 213 1.33 22.06 29.99
N ASN A 214 0.87 21.10 29.19
CA ASN A 214 0.06 19.96 29.63
C ASN A 214 0.83 18.64 29.68
N TRP A 215 2.16 18.68 29.63
CA TRP A 215 2.99 17.50 29.87
C TRP A 215 2.93 17.03 31.33
N LEU A 216 3.03 15.71 31.57
CA LEU A 216 3.08 15.13 32.91
C LEU A 216 4.42 14.43 33.21
N ARG A 217 4.68 13.30 32.56
CA ARG A 217 5.91 12.50 32.76
C ARG A 217 6.10 11.56 31.58
N GLY A 218 7.34 11.40 31.09
CA GLY A 218 7.62 10.53 29.95
C GLY A 218 6.78 10.92 28.74
N ASP A 219 6.12 9.94 28.14
CA ASP A 219 5.16 10.05 27.04
C ASP A 219 3.72 10.41 27.50
N SER A 220 3.50 10.72 28.78
CA SER A 220 2.17 11.00 29.33
C SER A 220 1.85 12.51 29.38
N PHE A 221 0.63 12.86 28.94
CA PHE A 221 0.09 14.22 28.91
C PHE A 221 -1.28 14.31 29.62
N THR A 222 -1.78 15.52 29.87
CA THR A 222 -3.16 15.70 30.37
C THR A 222 -4.19 15.51 29.25
N SER A 223 -5.45 15.28 29.63
CA SER A 223 -6.56 15.22 28.67
C SER A 223 -6.75 16.49 27.84
N ALA A 224 -6.26 17.65 28.31
CA ALA A 224 -6.31 18.88 27.53
C ALA A 224 -5.29 18.87 26.38
N ALA A 225 -4.12 18.25 26.57
CA ALA A 225 -3.17 18.01 25.48
C ALA A 225 -3.71 16.98 24.48
N ASP A 226 -4.33 15.89 24.96
CA ASP A 226 -5.00 14.90 24.08
C ASP A 226 -6.08 15.58 23.23
N GLU A 227 -6.97 16.36 23.86
CA GLU A 227 -8.05 17.06 23.16
C GLU A 227 -7.51 18.06 22.14
N CYS A 228 -6.49 18.83 22.51
CA CYS A 228 -5.83 19.78 21.62
C CYS A 228 -5.22 19.08 20.40
N ALA A 229 -4.42 18.03 20.60
CA ALA A 229 -3.77 17.27 19.54
C ALA A 229 -4.80 16.66 18.57
N MET A 230 -5.75 15.88 19.10
CA MET A 230 -6.75 15.19 18.29
C MET A 230 -7.67 16.16 17.55
N THR A 231 -8.13 17.23 18.21
CA THR A 231 -9.02 18.21 17.59
C THR A 231 -8.30 19.01 16.51
N THR A 232 -7.01 19.33 16.70
CA THR A 232 -6.23 20.04 15.68
C THR A 232 -6.15 19.25 14.38
N PHE A 233 -5.85 17.96 14.46
CA PHE A 233 -5.75 17.09 13.28
C PHE A 233 -7.12 16.79 12.67
N ALA A 234 -8.17 16.63 13.47
CA ALA A 234 -9.54 16.51 12.95
C ALA A 234 -10.01 17.79 12.23
N LEU A 235 -9.70 18.96 12.78
CA LEU A 235 -10.00 20.26 12.17
C LEU A 235 -9.27 20.42 10.84
N ALA A 236 -7.98 20.10 10.80
CA ALA A 236 -7.15 20.10 9.58
C ALA A 236 -7.78 19.25 8.47
N ARG A 237 -8.21 18.03 8.81
CA ARG A 237 -8.86 17.12 7.86
C ARG A 237 -10.20 17.67 7.37
N GLN A 238 -11.04 18.17 8.28
CA GLN A 238 -12.36 18.69 7.95
C GLN A 238 -12.32 19.87 6.97
N ILE A 239 -11.38 20.82 7.14
CA ILE A 239 -11.27 21.97 6.23
C ILE A 239 -10.70 21.55 4.86
N TYR A 240 -9.75 20.61 4.86
CA TYR A 240 -9.13 20.12 3.63
C TYR A 240 -10.11 19.32 2.76
N GLU A 241 -10.89 18.42 3.35
CA GLU A 241 -11.96 17.68 2.66
C GLU A 241 -13.06 18.62 2.10
N ALA A 242 -13.20 19.82 2.67
CA ALA A 242 -14.08 20.88 2.18
C ALA A 242 -13.41 21.82 1.14
N GLY A 243 -12.21 21.47 0.66
CA GLY A 243 -11.47 22.17 -0.38
C GLY A 243 -10.76 23.44 0.10
N ILE A 244 -10.32 23.50 1.36
CA ILE A 244 -9.51 24.60 1.87
C ILE A 244 -8.09 24.06 2.12
N ASP A 245 -7.16 24.41 1.24
CA ASP A 245 -5.74 24.17 1.49
C ASP A 245 -5.21 25.14 2.55
N PHE A 246 -4.21 24.70 3.31
CA PHE A 246 -3.66 25.42 4.46
C PHE A 246 -2.23 24.97 4.76
N ASP A 247 -1.51 25.77 5.55
CA ASP A 247 -0.26 25.34 6.18
C ASP A 247 -0.36 25.35 7.70
N PHE A 248 0.26 24.36 8.34
CA PHE A 248 0.58 24.43 9.75
C PHE A 248 1.68 25.46 9.99
N ILE A 249 1.50 26.36 10.96
CA ILE A 249 2.50 27.37 11.32
C ILE A 249 2.90 27.24 12.78
N ASP A 250 4.18 27.46 13.08
CA ASP A 250 4.70 27.48 14.44
C ASP A 250 4.66 28.88 15.06
N ASP A 251 4.75 28.96 16.39
CA ASP A 251 4.78 30.23 17.12
C ASP A 251 5.92 31.16 16.64
N ASN A 252 7.07 30.60 16.26
CA ASN A 252 8.25 31.40 15.92
C ASN A 252 8.10 32.14 14.59
N LEU A 253 7.62 31.48 13.52
CA LEU A 253 7.40 32.16 12.25
C LEU A 253 6.16 33.06 12.29
N LEU A 254 5.10 32.64 12.99
CA LEU A 254 3.90 33.46 13.15
C LEU A 254 4.27 34.83 13.72
N THR A 255 5.06 34.88 14.80
CA THR A 255 5.44 36.15 15.44
C THR A 255 6.35 37.05 14.60
N GLN A 256 7.05 36.49 13.61
CA GLN A 256 7.90 37.21 12.66
C GLN A 256 7.14 37.62 11.39
N ALA A 257 5.91 37.15 11.21
CA ALA A 257 5.11 37.43 10.03
C ALA A 257 4.83 38.92 9.84
N VAL A 258 4.74 39.32 8.57
CA VAL A 258 4.41 40.69 8.17
C VAL A 258 2.91 40.80 7.97
N VAL A 259 2.25 41.69 8.70
CA VAL A 259 0.82 41.99 8.50
C VAL A 259 0.68 43.14 7.52
N ARG A 260 -0.05 42.90 6.43
CA ARG A 260 -0.30 43.92 5.40
C ARG A 260 -1.59 43.64 4.65
N ASP A 261 -2.39 44.68 4.42
CA ASP A 261 -3.58 44.66 3.55
C ASP A 261 -4.54 43.49 3.86
N GLY A 262 -4.80 43.23 5.15
CA GLY A 262 -5.65 42.12 5.61
C GLY A 262 -5.04 40.72 5.48
N THR A 263 -3.74 40.62 5.20
CA THR A 263 -3.00 39.35 5.07
C THR A 263 -1.85 39.25 6.06
N LEU A 264 -1.49 38.02 6.42
CA LEU A 264 -0.32 37.65 7.20
C LEU A 264 0.66 36.93 6.27
N GLU A 265 1.83 37.53 6.05
CA GLU A 265 2.82 37.04 5.10
C GLU A 265 3.96 36.29 5.79
N ILE A 266 4.21 35.05 5.36
CA ILE A 266 5.35 34.19 5.77
C ILE A 266 5.91 33.55 4.50
N ALA A 267 7.23 33.61 4.27
CA ALA A 267 7.89 32.93 3.14
C ALA A 267 7.24 33.20 1.75
N GLY A 268 6.69 34.41 1.56
CA GLY A 268 5.99 34.79 0.32
C GLY A 268 4.53 34.31 0.20
N ILE A 269 4.05 33.48 1.15
CA ILE A 269 2.67 33.01 1.25
C ILE A 269 1.84 34.08 1.94
N ARG A 270 0.60 34.30 1.49
CA ARG A 270 -0.31 35.34 2.01
C ARG A 270 -1.55 34.72 2.64
N PHE A 271 -1.49 34.49 3.95
CA PHE A 271 -2.63 33.96 4.68
C PHE A 271 -3.67 35.05 4.95
N ARG A 272 -4.94 34.74 4.71
CA ARG A 272 -6.10 35.61 4.99
C ARG A 272 -6.81 35.25 6.28
N THR A 273 -6.59 34.02 6.76
CA THR A 273 -7.13 33.52 8.01
C THR A 273 -6.05 32.84 8.84
N VAL A 274 -6.05 33.07 10.15
CA VAL A 274 -5.35 32.23 11.12
C VAL A 274 -6.36 31.45 11.95
N LEU A 275 -6.25 30.12 11.92
CA LEU A 275 -7.06 29.21 12.73
C LEU A 275 -6.33 28.86 14.03
N LEU A 276 -7.02 29.02 15.16
CA LEU A 276 -6.57 28.58 16.47
C LEU A 276 -7.34 27.31 16.86
N PRO A 277 -6.67 26.17 17.05
CA PRO A 277 -7.29 24.98 17.63
C PRO A 277 -7.67 25.23 19.10
N PRO A 278 -8.24 24.24 19.82
CA PRO A 278 -8.48 24.38 21.26
C PRO A 278 -7.16 24.58 22.00
N MET A 279 -7.01 25.72 22.69
CA MET A 279 -5.77 26.07 23.38
C MET A 279 -6.04 26.37 24.85
N THR A 280 -5.22 25.83 25.75
CA THR A 280 -5.18 26.26 27.16
C THR A 280 -4.18 27.39 27.37
N THR A 281 -3.09 27.37 26.60
CA THR A 281 -1.88 28.17 26.84
C THR A 281 -1.30 28.67 25.51
N ILE A 282 -0.96 29.96 25.44
CA ILE A 282 -0.39 30.61 24.25
C ILE A 282 0.76 31.56 24.65
N ARG A 283 1.71 31.83 23.74
CA ARG A 283 2.70 32.90 23.98
C ARG A 283 2.05 34.27 23.86
N ARG A 284 2.40 35.21 24.74
CA ARG A 284 1.89 36.60 24.66
C ARG A 284 2.20 37.23 23.31
N GLN A 285 3.39 36.98 22.79
CA GLN A 285 3.82 37.53 21.49
C GLN A 285 2.99 36.98 20.33
N THR A 286 2.66 35.68 20.35
CA THR A 286 1.77 35.06 19.36
C THR A 286 0.41 35.74 19.39
N LEU A 287 -0.22 35.88 20.56
CA LEU A 287 -1.52 36.55 20.67
C LEU A 287 -1.45 38.04 20.29
N ALA A 288 -0.35 38.72 20.59
CA ALA A 288 -0.14 40.11 20.16
C ALA A 288 -0.07 40.23 18.64
N LYS A 289 0.60 39.28 17.95
CA LYS A 289 0.65 39.24 16.49
C LYS A 289 -0.70 38.89 15.86
N LEU A 290 -1.49 38.01 16.49
CA LEU A 290 -2.87 37.73 16.05
C LEU A 290 -3.76 38.98 16.18
N GLN A 291 -3.58 39.75 17.25
CA GLN A 291 -4.25 41.05 17.38
C GLN A 291 -3.82 42.01 16.28
N GLU A 292 -2.51 42.14 16.01
CA GLU A 292 -2.01 42.97 14.90
C GLU A 292 -2.63 42.56 13.56
N PHE A 293 -2.73 41.25 13.30
CA PHE A 293 -3.35 40.71 12.09
C PHE A 293 -4.84 41.04 12.00
N TYR A 294 -5.58 40.84 13.08
CA TYR A 294 -6.98 41.26 13.19
C TYR A 294 -7.13 42.77 12.96
N ASP A 295 -6.34 43.60 13.65
CA ASP A 295 -6.33 45.05 13.51
C ASP A 295 -5.96 45.51 12.09
N GLY A 296 -5.15 44.72 11.38
CA GLY A 296 -4.79 44.92 9.97
C GLY A 296 -5.83 44.47 8.94
N GLY A 297 -6.98 43.94 9.38
CA GLY A 297 -8.08 43.52 8.49
C GLY A 297 -8.21 42.00 8.27
N GLY A 298 -7.36 41.19 8.91
CA GLY A 298 -7.35 39.74 8.79
C GLY A 298 -8.46 39.02 9.57
N ALA A 299 -8.64 37.73 9.29
CA ALA A 299 -9.57 36.87 10.02
C ALA A 299 -8.84 35.97 11.03
N VAL A 300 -9.22 36.03 12.32
CA VAL A 300 -8.75 35.10 13.36
C VAL A 300 -9.92 34.25 13.80
N VAL A 301 -9.80 32.94 13.66
CA VAL A 301 -10.89 31.99 13.96
C VAL A 301 -10.43 30.99 15.01
N ALA A 302 -11.12 30.92 16.14
CA ALA A 302 -10.79 30.03 17.24
C ALA A 302 -11.88 28.98 17.49
N PHE A 303 -11.45 27.74 17.80
CA PHE A 303 -12.33 26.60 17.99
C PHE A 303 -12.30 26.05 19.42
N ARG A 304 -13.49 25.75 19.94
CA ARG A 304 -13.82 25.17 21.25
C ARG A 304 -13.32 25.96 22.47
N GLN A 305 -12.01 26.21 22.58
CA GLN A 305 -11.38 26.78 23.76
C GLN A 305 -10.38 27.89 23.39
N LEU A 306 -10.56 29.06 24.00
CA LEU A 306 -9.57 30.15 24.03
C LEU A 306 -8.55 29.93 25.15
N PRO A 307 -7.28 30.36 24.97
CA PRO A 307 -6.23 30.21 25.97
C PRO A 307 -6.52 31.02 27.24
N GLY A 308 -6.36 30.39 28.41
CA GLY A 308 -6.49 31.02 29.72
C GLY A 308 -5.15 31.30 30.42
N ALA A 309 -4.06 30.75 29.89
CA ALA A 309 -2.71 30.89 30.41
C ALA A 309 -1.74 31.42 29.34
N SER A 310 -0.61 31.99 29.78
CA SER A 310 0.51 32.30 28.91
C SER A 310 1.77 31.51 29.25
N GLN A 311 2.64 31.28 28.25
CA GLN A 311 3.96 30.71 28.51
C GLN A 311 4.77 31.60 29.47
N GLU A 312 4.62 32.92 29.39
CA GLU A 312 5.45 33.87 30.12
C GLU A 312 5.04 34.04 31.59
N HIS A 313 3.74 33.91 31.92
CA HIS A 313 3.22 34.18 33.27
C HIS A 313 2.35 33.06 33.85
N GLY A 314 2.02 32.03 33.07
CA GLY A 314 1.13 30.96 33.49
C GLY A 314 -0.34 31.38 33.50
N ARG A 315 -1.13 30.80 34.40
CA ARG A 315 -2.59 31.01 34.49
C ARG A 315 -2.93 32.43 34.98
N ASP A 316 -4.16 32.85 34.71
CA ASP A 316 -4.72 34.14 35.14
C ASP A 316 -4.01 35.38 34.57
N ASP A 317 -3.45 35.26 33.37
CA ASP A 317 -2.74 36.34 32.72
C ASP A 317 -3.72 37.45 32.22
N PRO A 318 -3.69 38.67 32.79
CA PRO A 318 -4.61 39.74 32.41
C PRO A 318 -4.38 40.24 30.98
N GLU A 319 -3.17 40.09 30.43
CA GLU A 319 -2.86 40.51 29.07
C GLU A 319 -3.57 39.61 28.05
N ILE A 320 -3.56 38.29 28.29
CA ILE A 320 -4.27 37.33 27.42
C ILE A 320 -5.76 37.67 27.36
N ARG A 321 -6.39 37.85 28.53
CA ARG A 321 -7.82 38.19 28.63
C ARG A 321 -8.18 39.47 27.88
N ALA A 322 -7.36 40.51 28.02
CA ALA A 322 -7.58 41.79 27.36
C ALA A 322 -7.53 41.68 25.83
N ARG A 323 -6.56 40.91 25.29
CA ARG A 323 -6.43 40.69 23.85
C ARG A 323 -7.53 39.81 23.28
N LEU A 324 -7.92 38.75 23.99
CA LEU A 324 -9.07 37.92 23.60
C LEU A 324 -10.36 38.73 23.52
N GLN A 325 -10.61 39.59 24.52
CA GLN A 325 -11.76 40.50 24.53
C GLN A 325 -11.75 41.47 23.34
N HIS A 326 -10.57 41.91 22.89
CA HIS A 326 -10.39 42.80 21.76
C HIS A 326 -10.61 42.12 20.40
N ILE A 327 -10.16 40.87 20.26
CA ILE A 327 -10.27 40.09 19.01
C ILE A 327 -11.67 39.46 18.88
N PHE A 328 -12.17 38.77 19.91
CA PHE A 328 -13.37 37.92 19.84
C PHE A 328 -14.61 38.47 20.56
N GLY A 329 -14.46 39.55 21.31
CA GLY A 329 -15.54 40.15 22.09
C GLY A 329 -15.84 39.37 23.38
N ILE A 330 -14.99 38.39 23.69
CA ILE A 330 -15.07 37.49 24.84
C ILE A 330 -13.67 37.35 25.45
N ALA A 331 -13.55 37.49 26.77
CA ALA A 331 -12.27 37.47 27.47
C ALA A 331 -11.81 36.06 27.89
N SER A 332 -12.71 35.07 27.95
CA SER A 332 -12.36 33.68 28.25
C SER A 332 -13.42 32.65 27.82
N SER A 333 -13.03 31.38 27.77
CA SER A 333 -13.94 30.26 27.46
C SER A 333 -15.06 30.10 28.51
N GLU A 334 -14.78 30.37 29.78
CA GLU A 334 -15.79 30.33 30.86
C GLU A 334 -16.82 31.45 30.68
N GLU A 335 -16.40 32.63 30.26
CA GLU A 335 -17.32 33.72 29.93
C GLU A 335 -18.26 33.34 28.77
N ALA A 336 -17.72 32.71 27.72
CA ALA A 336 -18.53 32.20 26.61
C ALA A 336 -19.53 31.15 27.07
N ALA A 337 -19.11 30.20 27.93
CA ALA A 337 -19.97 29.18 28.49
C ALA A 337 -21.14 29.79 29.28
N HIS A 338 -20.85 30.72 30.20
CA HIS A 338 -21.88 31.42 30.96
C HIS A 338 -22.85 32.23 30.10
N ARG A 339 -22.36 32.94 29.07
CA ARG A 339 -23.22 33.69 28.13
C ARG A 339 -24.12 32.76 27.31
N THR A 340 -23.64 31.57 26.98
CA THR A 340 -24.37 30.56 26.19
C THR A 340 -25.45 29.87 27.02
N GLU A 341 -25.15 29.49 28.26
CA GLU A 341 -26.13 28.94 29.22
C GLU A 341 -27.30 29.91 29.48
N ALA A 342 -27.02 31.22 29.51
CA ALA A 342 -28.04 32.26 29.66
C ALA A 342 -28.98 32.41 28.44
N HIS A 343 -28.63 31.88 27.26
CA HIS A 343 -29.38 32.00 25.99
C HIS A 343 -30.01 30.69 25.49
N SER A 344 -30.07 29.64 26.33
CA SER A 344 -30.57 28.28 26.02
C SER A 344 -31.73 28.22 25.00
N GLN A 345 -31.43 27.80 23.76
CA GLN A 345 -32.26 26.95 22.87
C GLN A 345 -31.69 26.70 21.44
N ALA A 346 -30.48 27.14 21.09
CA ALA A 346 -29.86 26.83 19.79
C ALA A 346 -28.47 26.18 19.93
N LEU A 347 -28.19 25.15 19.13
CA LEU A 347 -26.85 24.57 18.96
C LEU A 347 -25.85 25.68 18.55
N GLY A 348 -24.74 25.80 19.31
CA GLY A 348 -23.52 26.55 18.95
C GLY A 348 -23.67 28.07 18.79
N SER A 349 -23.46 28.85 19.86
CA SER A 349 -23.30 30.31 19.75
C SER A 349 -21.95 30.64 19.09
N ILE A 350 -21.96 31.00 17.81
CA ILE A 350 -20.77 31.55 17.14
C ILE A 350 -20.62 33.02 17.52
N TYR A 351 -19.52 33.38 18.17
CA TYR A 351 -19.19 34.76 18.52
C TYR A 351 -18.44 35.39 17.35
N ARG A 352 -18.93 36.52 16.85
CA ARG A 352 -18.28 37.29 15.78
C ARG A 352 -18.04 38.72 16.25
N GLN A 353 -16.82 39.17 16.14
CA GLN A 353 -16.44 40.57 16.31
C GLN A 353 -15.80 41.08 15.03
N ARG A 354 -16.06 42.34 14.69
CA ARG A 354 -15.44 43.03 13.56
C ARG A 354 -14.90 44.38 14.02
N ASN A 355 -13.69 44.73 13.60
CA ASN A 355 -13.12 46.06 13.84
C ASN A 355 -13.36 47.02 12.66
N GLU A 356 -12.94 48.27 12.81
CA GLU A 356 -13.12 49.33 11.82
C GLU A 356 -12.36 49.08 10.51
N ASN A 357 -11.24 48.36 10.57
CA ASN A 357 -10.41 47.98 9.42
C ASN A 357 -10.94 46.72 8.71
N GLY A 358 -12.08 46.20 9.14
CA GLY A 358 -12.74 45.05 8.53
C GLY A 358 -12.28 43.69 9.05
N GLY A 359 -11.31 43.64 9.97
CA GLY A 359 -10.81 42.41 10.57
C GLY A 359 -11.87 41.68 11.37
N GLN A 360 -11.82 40.36 11.36
CA GLN A 360 -12.86 39.48 11.88
C GLN A 360 -12.30 38.54 12.92
N GLY A 361 -12.82 38.60 14.14
CA GLY A 361 -12.55 37.61 15.19
C GLY A 361 -13.76 36.72 15.35
N ILE A 362 -13.58 35.41 15.15
CA ILE A 362 -14.65 34.44 15.20
C ILE A 362 -14.30 33.38 16.24
N PHE A 363 -15.13 33.18 17.25
CA PHE A 363 -14.94 32.13 18.25
C PHE A 363 -16.14 31.18 18.26
N MET A 364 -15.84 29.88 18.12
CA MET A 364 -16.82 28.79 18.09
C MET A 364 -16.64 27.88 19.31
N PRO A 365 -17.23 28.21 20.47
CA PRO A 365 -17.14 27.38 21.66
C PRO A 365 -17.84 26.03 21.49
N SER A 366 -17.40 25.03 22.26
CA SER A 366 -18.04 23.72 22.37
C SER A 366 -18.05 23.28 23.83
N GLN A 367 -19.10 22.57 24.26
CA GLN A 367 -19.16 21.90 25.57
C GLN A 367 -19.13 20.36 25.46
N GLU A 368 -19.01 19.80 24.25
CA GLU A 368 -18.94 18.34 24.07
C GLU A 368 -17.55 17.82 24.47
N THR A 369 -17.49 16.98 25.51
CA THR A 369 -16.26 16.30 25.95
C THR A 369 -15.94 15.11 25.03
N ALA A 370 -14.67 15.00 24.63
CA ALA A 370 -14.19 14.02 23.67
C ALA A 370 -14.23 12.58 24.22
N ARG A 371 -15.23 11.80 23.82
CA ARG A 371 -15.16 10.32 23.80
C ARG A 371 -15.46 9.73 22.42
N THR A 372 -15.42 10.55 21.37
CA THR A 372 -15.62 10.07 20.00
C THR A 372 -14.76 10.93 19.05
N PRO A 373 -13.68 10.38 18.48
CA PRO A 373 -12.76 11.11 17.59
C PRO A 373 -13.41 11.63 16.29
N HIS A 374 -14.64 11.19 15.99
CA HIS A 374 -15.42 11.58 14.81
C HIS A 374 -16.60 12.50 15.14
N ALA A 375 -16.74 12.95 16.39
CA ALA A 375 -17.69 14.00 16.71
C ALA A 375 -17.11 15.34 16.25
N ALA A 376 -17.18 15.60 14.94
CA ALA A 376 -17.36 16.97 14.46
C ALA A 376 -18.41 17.63 15.36
N GLN A 377 -18.20 18.87 15.80
CA GLN A 377 -19.25 19.66 16.46
C GLN A 377 -20.54 19.44 15.66
N ARG A 378 -21.51 18.68 16.20
CA ARG A 378 -22.71 18.31 15.46
C ARG A 378 -23.41 19.60 15.02
N GLY A 379 -23.34 19.92 13.73
CA GLY A 379 -24.08 21.02 13.11
C GLY A 379 -23.33 22.31 12.76
N VAL A 380 -22.00 22.42 12.95
CA VAL A 380 -21.23 23.60 12.49
C VAL A 380 -20.36 23.25 11.29
N ASP A 381 -20.63 23.88 10.14
CA ASP A 381 -19.79 23.79 8.95
C ASP A 381 -18.65 24.82 9.03
N ILE A 382 -17.50 24.36 9.51
CA ILE A 382 -16.31 25.20 9.71
C ILE A 382 -15.83 25.80 8.38
N ALA A 383 -15.88 25.03 7.30
CA ALA A 383 -15.47 25.51 5.99
C ALA A 383 -16.40 26.62 5.49
N ALA A 384 -17.70 26.54 5.78
CA ALA A 384 -18.63 27.62 5.50
C ALA A 384 -18.29 28.88 6.33
N VAL A 385 -17.94 28.75 7.60
CA VAL A 385 -17.52 29.90 8.43
C VAL A 385 -16.27 30.58 7.87
N ILE A 386 -15.29 29.82 7.41
CA ILE A 386 -14.09 30.36 6.76
C ILE A 386 -14.47 31.00 5.41
N SER A 387 -15.30 30.34 4.60
CA SER A 387 -15.76 30.86 3.30
C SER A 387 -16.59 32.15 3.42
N ASP A 388 -17.29 32.34 4.54
CA ASP A 388 -18.00 33.59 4.85
C ASP A 388 -17.03 34.71 5.28
N ALA A 389 -15.92 34.34 5.91
CA ALA A 389 -14.95 35.29 6.46
C ALA A 389 -13.97 35.78 5.38
N ILE A 390 -13.61 34.91 4.44
CA ILE A 390 -12.64 35.21 3.39
C ILE A 390 -13.18 34.84 2.02
N ASP A 391 -12.72 35.61 1.04
CA ASP A 391 -12.71 35.13 -0.32
C ASP A 391 -11.74 33.95 -0.43
N ARG A 392 -12.15 32.84 -1.06
CA ARG A 392 -11.32 31.62 -1.19
C ARG A 392 -10.59 31.60 -2.52
N ASP A 393 -9.38 31.04 -2.51
CA ASP A 393 -8.59 30.78 -3.71
C ASP A 393 -9.29 29.79 -4.65
N VAL A 394 -9.72 28.65 -4.11
CA VAL A 394 -10.39 27.57 -4.88
C VAL A 394 -11.76 27.28 -4.28
N VAL A 395 -12.78 27.26 -5.15
CA VAL A 395 -14.13 26.80 -4.84
C VAL A 395 -14.56 25.77 -5.88
N ALA A 396 -14.69 24.51 -5.46
CA ALA A 396 -15.19 23.42 -6.29
C ALA A 396 -16.72 23.28 -6.16
N SER A 397 -17.38 22.75 -7.20
CA SER A 397 -18.82 22.50 -7.22
C SER A 397 -19.25 21.38 -6.26
N GLU A 398 -18.32 20.53 -5.86
CA GLU A 398 -18.54 19.40 -4.97
C GLU A 398 -17.34 19.21 -4.01
N ARG A 399 -17.52 18.42 -2.94
CA ARG A 399 -16.48 18.07 -1.97
C ARG A 399 -15.58 16.92 -2.47
N ASN A 400 -14.60 16.52 -1.66
CA ASN A 400 -13.68 15.41 -1.92
C ASN A 400 -12.89 15.61 -3.22
N VAL A 401 -12.41 16.84 -3.40
CA VAL A 401 -11.45 17.20 -4.43
C VAL A 401 -10.27 17.87 -3.75
N PHE A 402 -9.19 17.13 -3.66
CA PHE A 402 -7.97 17.59 -3.01
C PHE A 402 -7.17 18.42 -4.01
N HIS A 403 -6.52 19.47 -3.52
CA HIS A 403 -5.73 20.32 -4.38
C HIS A 403 -4.64 21.05 -3.63
N THR A 404 -3.66 21.50 -4.40
CA THR A 404 -2.67 22.47 -3.98
C THR A 404 -2.40 23.47 -5.11
N HIS A 405 -2.01 24.69 -4.76
CA HIS A 405 -1.74 25.78 -5.69
C HIS A 405 -0.33 26.33 -5.49
N GLN A 406 0.41 26.51 -6.59
CA GLN A 406 1.71 27.14 -6.63
C GLN A 406 1.75 28.25 -7.69
N ARG A 407 2.42 29.36 -7.37
CA ARG A 407 2.68 30.43 -8.32
C ARG A 407 4.10 30.33 -8.87
N ILE A 408 4.23 30.06 -10.16
CA ILE A 408 5.50 29.94 -10.87
C ILE A 408 5.67 31.15 -11.80
N GLY A 409 6.31 32.21 -11.30
CA GLY A 409 6.44 33.47 -12.04
C GLY A 409 5.08 34.14 -12.28
N GLU A 410 4.64 34.18 -13.54
CA GLU A 410 3.31 34.69 -13.93
C GLU A 410 2.25 33.59 -14.09
N LEU A 411 2.62 32.34 -13.84
CA LEU A 411 1.72 31.19 -13.95
C LEU A 411 1.15 30.86 -12.57
N ASP A 412 -0.14 30.57 -12.53
CA ASP A 412 -0.82 29.98 -11.38
C ASP A 412 -1.10 28.51 -11.70
N VAL A 413 -0.48 27.60 -10.95
CA VAL A 413 -0.46 26.15 -11.22
C VAL A 413 -1.20 25.41 -10.11
N TYR A 414 -2.29 24.76 -10.48
CA TYR A 414 -3.11 23.96 -9.59
C TYR A 414 -2.91 22.49 -9.90
N PHE A 415 -2.66 21.68 -8.88
CA PHE A 415 -2.82 20.25 -8.98
C PHE A 415 -4.16 19.85 -8.34
N LEU A 416 -5.04 19.25 -9.12
CA LEU A 416 -6.40 18.87 -8.73
C LEU A 416 -6.50 17.35 -8.72
N TYR A 417 -7.01 16.76 -7.65
CA TYR A 417 -7.14 15.32 -7.48
C TYR A 417 -8.59 14.94 -7.15
N ASN A 418 -9.20 14.12 -8.01
CA ASN A 418 -10.48 13.50 -7.72
C ASN A 418 -10.25 12.31 -6.79
N VAL A 419 -10.71 12.39 -5.54
CA VAL A 419 -10.50 11.33 -4.54
C VAL A 419 -11.44 10.14 -4.79
N GLU A 420 -12.56 10.37 -5.47
CA GLU A 420 -13.60 9.37 -5.68
C GLU A 420 -13.17 8.31 -6.71
N SER A 421 -13.67 7.08 -6.54
CA SER A 421 -13.43 5.95 -7.43
C SER A 421 -14.27 5.99 -8.72
N GLU A 422 -14.93 7.11 -9.00
CA GLU A 422 -15.84 7.29 -10.14
C GLU A 422 -15.52 8.59 -10.90
N PRO A 423 -15.78 8.65 -12.22
CA PRO A 423 -15.66 9.87 -12.99
C PRO A 423 -16.66 10.96 -12.56
N ARG A 424 -16.23 12.23 -12.58
CA ARG A 424 -17.02 13.38 -12.11
C ARG A 424 -16.90 14.58 -13.04
N GLU A 425 -18.00 15.32 -13.18
CA GLU A 425 -18.06 16.61 -13.86
C GLU A 425 -17.96 17.74 -12.82
N LEU A 426 -16.77 18.34 -12.70
CA LEU A 426 -16.45 19.31 -11.66
C LEU A 426 -16.29 20.71 -12.23
N THR A 427 -16.79 21.70 -11.49
CA THR A 427 -16.57 23.12 -11.79
C THR A 427 -15.71 23.74 -10.70
N PHE A 428 -14.61 24.39 -11.08
CA PHE A 428 -13.70 25.08 -10.18
C PHE A 428 -13.77 26.57 -10.44
N THR A 429 -14.01 27.37 -9.41
CA THR A 429 -13.87 28.83 -9.47
C THR A 429 -12.58 29.20 -8.76
N LEU A 430 -11.66 29.77 -9.52
CA LEU A 430 -10.29 30.10 -9.11
C LEU A 430 -10.15 31.61 -8.98
N ARG A 431 -9.57 32.10 -7.88
CA ARG A 431 -9.35 33.54 -7.63
C ARG A 431 -8.12 34.07 -8.37
N VAL A 432 -8.07 33.76 -9.65
CA VAL A 432 -7.05 34.18 -10.60
C VAL A 432 -7.75 34.41 -11.93
N LEU A 433 -7.49 35.56 -12.54
CA LEU A 433 -7.89 35.83 -13.91
C LEU A 433 -6.83 35.27 -14.86
N GLY A 434 -7.18 34.26 -15.64
CA GLY A 434 -6.26 33.64 -16.59
C GLY A 434 -6.91 32.69 -17.57
N GLU A 435 -6.14 32.25 -18.55
CA GLU A 435 -6.55 31.25 -19.53
C GLU A 435 -6.01 29.87 -19.16
N PRO A 436 -6.88 28.84 -19.05
CA PRO A 436 -6.45 27.52 -18.59
C PRO A 436 -5.78 26.69 -19.68
N GLU A 437 -4.75 25.96 -19.27
CA GLU A 437 -4.08 24.89 -20.00
C GLU A 437 -4.02 23.64 -19.10
N ILE A 438 -4.11 22.45 -19.69
CA ILE A 438 -3.79 21.19 -19.00
C ILE A 438 -2.38 20.78 -19.40
N TRP A 439 -1.53 20.57 -18.40
CA TRP A 439 -0.20 19.99 -18.59
C TRP A 439 -0.29 18.51 -18.24
N ASP A 440 -0.29 17.65 -19.26
CA ASP A 440 -0.41 16.21 -19.06
C ASP A 440 0.94 15.62 -18.64
N CYS A 441 1.08 15.25 -17.37
CA CYS A 441 2.30 14.64 -16.86
C CYS A 441 2.60 13.26 -17.47
N TRP A 442 1.62 12.55 -18.04
CA TRP A 442 1.86 11.25 -18.69
C TRP A 442 2.60 11.40 -20.01
N SER A 443 2.16 12.32 -20.86
CA SER A 443 2.71 12.54 -22.21
C SER A 443 3.74 13.66 -22.27
N GLY A 444 3.65 14.65 -21.37
CA GLY A 444 4.36 15.92 -21.45
C GLY A 444 3.69 16.95 -22.37
N GLU A 445 2.51 16.67 -22.92
CA GLU A 445 1.78 17.60 -23.77
C GLU A 445 1.14 18.74 -22.96
N VAL A 446 1.09 19.92 -23.56
CA VAL A 446 0.41 21.11 -23.02
C VAL A 446 -0.74 21.45 -23.95
N THR A 447 -1.96 21.40 -23.43
CA THR A 447 -3.17 21.60 -24.23
C THR A 447 -4.01 22.77 -23.71
N PRO A 448 -4.42 23.71 -24.58
CA PRO A 448 -5.45 24.69 -24.27
C PRO A 448 -6.74 24.04 -23.72
N TRP A 449 -7.20 24.49 -22.55
CA TRP A 449 -8.52 24.08 -22.07
C TRP A 449 -9.59 25.10 -22.45
N HIS A 450 -10.63 24.64 -23.15
CA HIS A 450 -11.60 25.54 -23.76
C HIS A 450 -12.86 25.78 -22.93
N ARG A 451 -13.17 24.92 -21.94
CA ARG A 451 -14.37 25.02 -21.11
C ARG A 451 -14.12 25.89 -19.88
N PHE A 452 -14.15 27.21 -20.07
CA PHE A 452 -13.95 28.17 -19.00
C PHE A 452 -14.78 29.43 -19.18
N ALA A 453 -14.85 30.24 -18.12
CA ALA A 453 -15.41 31.57 -18.13
C ALA A 453 -14.57 32.49 -17.24
N CYS A 454 -14.28 33.69 -17.72
CA CYS A 454 -13.62 34.73 -16.93
C CYS A 454 -14.66 35.76 -16.43
N THR A 455 -14.46 36.21 -15.19
CA THR A 455 -15.04 37.43 -14.62
C THR A 455 -13.90 38.40 -14.29
N ASP A 456 -14.14 39.56 -13.68
CA ASP A 456 -13.13 40.61 -13.54
C ASP A 456 -11.83 40.14 -12.83
N ASP A 457 -11.92 39.22 -11.87
CA ASP A 457 -10.79 38.71 -11.08
C ASP A 457 -10.73 37.18 -10.94
N ARG A 458 -11.58 36.43 -11.66
CA ARG A 458 -11.67 34.97 -11.54
C ARG A 458 -11.77 34.23 -12.85
N THR A 459 -11.40 32.96 -12.78
CA THR A 459 -11.58 31.98 -13.83
C THR A 459 -12.39 30.80 -13.28
N THR A 460 -13.52 30.52 -13.91
CA THR A 460 -14.31 29.32 -13.66
C THR A 460 -14.01 28.29 -14.75
N VAL A 461 -13.56 27.09 -14.37
CA VAL A 461 -13.18 25.99 -15.27
C VAL A 461 -14.10 24.80 -15.04
N ARG A 462 -14.58 24.18 -16.12
CA ARG A 462 -15.34 22.91 -16.06
C ARG A 462 -14.46 21.76 -16.55
N LEU A 463 -14.27 20.74 -15.71
CA LEU A 463 -13.42 19.58 -15.96
C LEU A 463 -14.23 18.28 -15.80
N THR A 464 -14.01 17.35 -16.71
CA THR A 464 -14.35 15.94 -16.49
C THR A 464 -13.11 15.28 -15.88
N MET A 465 -13.22 14.78 -14.65
CA MET A 465 -12.13 14.09 -13.96
C MET A 465 -12.48 12.62 -13.79
N GLU A 466 -11.60 11.73 -14.23
CA GLU A 466 -11.77 10.29 -14.06
C GLU A 466 -11.55 9.87 -12.59
N ALA A 467 -11.88 8.61 -12.27
CA ALA A 467 -11.63 8.03 -10.95
C ALA A 467 -10.16 8.19 -10.54
N ASN A 468 -9.88 8.72 -9.35
CA ASN A 468 -8.51 8.89 -8.82
C ASN A 468 -7.54 9.66 -9.74
N GLN A 469 -8.07 10.51 -10.63
CA GLN A 469 -7.26 11.28 -11.56
C GLN A 469 -6.66 12.52 -10.91
N GLY A 470 -5.35 12.73 -11.12
CA GLY A 470 -4.66 13.99 -10.91
C GLY A 470 -4.58 14.81 -12.20
N ILE A 471 -4.86 16.12 -12.15
CA ILE A 471 -4.73 17.06 -13.26
C ILE A 471 -3.86 18.24 -12.84
N VAL A 472 -2.84 18.57 -13.64
CA VAL A 472 -2.11 19.84 -13.54
C VAL A 472 -2.80 20.88 -14.43
N LEU A 473 -3.53 21.79 -13.81
CA LEU A 473 -4.22 22.91 -14.44
C LEU A 473 -3.39 24.18 -14.28
N VAL A 474 -3.02 24.81 -15.38
CA VAL A 474 -2.20 26.03 -15.39
C VAL A 474 -3.01 27.20 -15.93
N LEU A 475 -3.07 28.30 -15.19
CA LEU A 475 -3.63 29.57 -15.66
C LEU A 475 -2.50 30.48 -16.13
N ARG A 476 -2.58 30.89 -17.40
CA ARG A 476 -1.70 31.92 -17.97
C ARG A 476 -2.35 33.30 -17.90
N PRO A 477 -1.57 34.39 -17.92
CA PRO A 477 -2.12 35.72 -18.12
C PRO A 477 -3.08 35.77 -19.33
N PRO A 478 -4.21 36.49 -19.25
CA PRO A 478 -5.22 36.49 -20.30
C PRO A 478 -4.66 36.94 -21.67
N GLY A 479 -4.87 36.11 -22.69
CA GLY A 479 -4.48 36.35 -24.08
C GLY A 479 -5.64 36.76 -25.00
N GLY A 480 -6.88 36.71 -24.52
CA GLY A 480 -8.10 36.98 -25.27
C GLY A 480 -8.66 35.77 -26.03
N ARG A 481 -8.29 34.53 -25.68
CA ARG A 481 -8.78 33.31 -26.34
C ARG A 481 -10.31 33.14 -26.16
N PRO A 482 -11.03 32.63 -27.18
CA PRO A 482 -12.45 32.30 -27.02
C PRO A 482 -12.66 31.23 -25.94
N ALA A 483 -13.67 31.44 -25.10
CA ALA A 483 -14.00 30.59 -23.96
C ALA A 483 -15.38 29.94 -24.14
N VAL A 484 -15.46 28.62 -24.09
CA VAL A 484 -16.73 27.89 -24.18
C VAL A 484 -17.40 27.89 -22.81
N THR A 485 -18.45 28.69 -22.68
CA THR A 485 -19.15 28.92 -21.41
C THR A 485 -20.29 27.93 -21.16
N ALA A 486 -20.78 27.26 -22.22
CA ALA A 486 -21.76 26.19 -22.10
C ALA A 486 -21.72 25.29 -23.35
N ASP A 487 -21.76 23.97 -23.15
CA ASP A 487 -21.87 22.98 -24.22
C ASP A 487 -22.48 21.66 -23.70
N ASN A 488 -22.90 20.82 -24.65
CA ASN A 488 -23.29 19.42 -24.44
C ASN A 488 -22.57 18.47 -25.42
N LEU A 489 -21.33 18.80 -25.76
CA LEU A 489 -20.43 17.94 -26.53
C LEU A 489 -19.67 17.02 -25.56
N GLY A 490 -19.13 15.91 -26.06
CA GLY A 490 -18.27 15.00 -25.28
C GLY A 490 -16.95 15.67 -24.93
N ALA A 491 -16.11 15.93 -25.95
CA ALA A 491 -14.89 16.73 -25.80
C ALA A 491 -14.91 17.96 -26.70
N ILE A 492 -14.11 18.97 -26.34
CA ILE A 492 -13.82 20.14 -27.18
C ILE A 492 -12.33 20.11 -27.48
N THR A 493 -11.99 19.93 -28.76
CA THR A 493 -10.62 19.72 -29.20
C THR A 493 -9.98 20.98 -29.77
N HIS A 494 -10.78 21.92 -30.28
CA HIS A 494 -10.27 23.18 -30.83
C HIS A 494 -11.34 24.27 -30.80
N VAL A 495 -10.91 25.51 -30.55
CA VAL A 495 -11.76 26.70 -30.66
C VAL A 495 -10.99 27.83 -31.30
N GLU A 496 -11.50 28.37 -32.41
CA GLU A 496 -10.82 29.39 -33.20
C GLU A 496 -11.78 30.44 -33.76
N THR A 497 -11.33 31.68 -33.84
CA THR A 497 -12.08 32.77 -34.47
C THR A 497 -11.94 32.72 -35.98
N ALA A 498 -13.05 32.77 -36.72
CA ALA A 498 -13.09 32.80 -38.18
C ALA A 498 -13.98 33.96 -38.64
N GLY A 499 -13.36 35.11 -38.93
CA GLY A 499 -14.08 36.33 -39.34
C GLY A 499 -14.98 36.87 -38.22
N ASP A 500 -16.29 36.93 -38.47
CA ASP A 500 -17.33 37.34 -37.53
C ASP A 500 -17.95 36.15 -36.76
N THR A 501 -17.34 34.96 -36.84
CA THR A 501 -17.82 33.74 -36.21
C THR A 501 -16.74 33.06 -35.38
N VAL A 502 -17.13 32.10 -34.55
CA VAL A 502 -16.21 31.22 -33.81
C VAL A 502 -16.48 29.77 -34.20
N GLU A 503 -15.45 29.07 -34.67
CA GLU A 503 -15.51 27.64 -34.94
C GLU A 503 -15.16 26.85 -33.67
N VAL A 504 -16.07 25.95 -33.29
CA VAL A 504 -15.84 25.00 -32.19
C VAL A 504 -15.81 23.60 -32.77
N ARG A 505 -14.69 22.90 -32.57
CA ARG A 505 -14.52 21.49 -32.93
C ARG A 505 -14.54 20.63 -31.67
N GLY A 506 -15.20 19.50 -31.78
CA GLY A 506 -15.34 18.57 -30.66
C GLY A 506 -15.88 17.23 -31.10
N THR A 507 -16.17 16.40 -30.11
CA THR A 507 -16.66 15.04 -30.31
C THR A 507 -18.01 14.85 -29.63
N PHE A 508 -18.76 13.85 -30.07
CA PHE A 508 -20.00 13.43 -29.43
C PHE A 508 -20.26 11.95 -29.73
N GLU A 509 -20.94 11.27 -28.80
CA GLU A 509 -21.41 9.89 -29.01
C GLU A 509 -22.93 9.85 -29.14
N ASP A 510 -23.63 10.55 -28.23
CA ASP A 510 -25.06 10.72 -28.25
C ASP A 510 -25.50 11.67 -29.39
N GLY A 511 -26.49 11.24 -30.18
CA GLY A 511 -27.10 12.08 -31.21
C GLY A 511 -27.99 13.17 -30.62
N GLY A 512 -28.79 13.81 -31.47
CA GLY A 512 -29.79 14.79 -31.04
C GLY A 512 -29.28 16.22 -31.12
N ALA A 513 -29.82 17.09 -30.26
CA ALA A 513 -29.53 18.53 -30.32
C ALA A 513 -28.20 18.83 -29.62
N LYS A 514 -27.22 19.31 -30.39
CA LYS A 514 -25.92 19.79 -29.90
C LYS A 514 -25.86 21.31 -29.93
N SER A 515 -25.25 21.89 -28.92
CA SER A 515 -25.15 23.34 -28.80
C SER A 515 -23.88 23.77 -28.09
N VAL A 516 -23.38 24.93 -28.47
CA VAL A 516 -22.24 25.60 -27.82
C VAL A 516 -22.57 27.08 -27.64
N ARG A 517 -22.09 27.65 -26.53
CA ARG A 517 -21.97 29.09 -26.33
C ARG A 517 -20.52 29.44 -26.07
N VAL A 518 -20.06 30.47 -26.74
CA VAL A 518 -18.67 30.94 -26.65
C VAL A 518 -18.68 32.42 -26.31
N ARG A 519 -17.83 32.83 -25.38
CA ARG A 519 -17.56 34.24 -25.10
C ARG A 519 -16.20 34.62 -25.66
N HIS A 520 -16.15 35.72 -26.40
CA HIS A 520 -14.91 36.26 -26.95
C HIS A 520 -15.03 37.78 -27.11
N GLN A 521 -14.03 38.53 -26.62
CA GLN A 521 -13.98 40.00 -26.67
C GLN A 521 -15.28 40.70 -26.22
N GLY A 522 -15.89 40.23 -25.13
CA GLY A 522 -17.14 40.79 -24.58
C GLY A 522 -18.41 40.44 -25.37
N CYS A 523 -18.30 39.75 -26.50
CA CYS A 523 -19.44 39.27 -27.30
C CYS A 523 -19.74 37.79 -26.98
N GLU A 524 -21.03 37.43 -27.02
CA GLU A 524 -21.49 36.04 -26.93
C GLU A 524 -21.79 35.49 -28.33
N TYR A 525 -21.35 34.27 -28.59
CA TYR A 525 -21.55 33.53 -29.83
C TYR A 525 -22.29 32.23 -29.52
N GLY A 526 -23.20 31.82 -30.40
CA GLY A 526 -23.96 30.60 -30.22
C GLY A 526 -24.09 29.78 -31.51
N ALA A 527 -24.04 28.46 -31.37
CA ALA A 527 -24.40 27.52 -32.42
C ALA A 527 -25.31 26.42 -31.88
N LYS A 528 -26.20 25.93 -32.74
CA LYS A 528 -27.00 24.72 -32.50
C LYS A 528 -27.03 23.89 -33.77
N ALA A 529 -26.89 22.58 -33.62
CA ALA A 529 -27.07 21.61 -34.68
C ALA A 529 -27.88 20.42 -34.15
N ARG A 530 -28.59 19.71 -35.03
CA ARG A 530 -29.16 18.40 -34.70
C ARG A 530 -28.38 17.35 -35.48
N LEU A 531 -27.73 16.44 -34.76
CA LEU A 531 -26.84 15.43 -35.31
C LEU A 531 -27.48 14.04 -35.16
N GLY A 532 -27.17 13.13 -36.08
CA GLY A 532 -27.43 11.70 -35.86
C GLY A 532 -26.51 11.15 -34.76
N PRO A 533 -26.84 10.03 -34.10
CA PRO A 533 -25.93 9.41 -33.14
C PRO A 533 -24.66 8.92 -33.83
N ALA A 534 -23.57 8.85 -33.06
CA ALA A 534 -22.37 8.16 -33.50
C ALA A 534 -22.65 6.66 -33.75
N PRO A 535 -21.81 5.97 -34.54
CA PRO A 535 -21.90 4.52 -34.67
C PRO A 535 -21.90 3.82 -33.31
N ALA A 536 -22.71 2.78 -33.16
CA ALA A 536 -22.80 2.04 -31.91
C ALA A 536 -21.42 1.41 -31.54
N PRO A 537 -21.04 1.43 -30.25
CA PRO A 537 -19.82 0.78 -29.80
C PRO A 537 -19.79 -0.72 -30.14
N LEU A 538 -18.61 -1.24 -30.40
CA LEU A 538 -18.36 -2.66 -30.61
C LEU A 538 -17.83 -3.28 -29.32
N HIS A 539 -18.54 -4.27 -28.78
CA HIS A 539 -18.04 -5.06 -27.65
C HIS A 539 -17.24 -6.26 -28.16
N LEU A 540 -15.99 -6.38 -27.72
CA LEU A 540 -15.11 -7.47 -28.10
C LEU A 540 -15.29 -8.65 -27.13
N THR A 541 -16.29 -9.49 -27.39
CA THR A 541 -16.71 -10.61 -26.51
C THR A 541 -16.24 -11.98 -27.01
N GLY A 542 -16.40 -13.01 -26.16
CA GLY A 542 -15.96 -14.38 -26.44
C GLY A 542 -14.45 -14.55 -26.32
N ASP A 543 -13.96 -15.74 -26.64
CA ASP A 543 -12.58 -16.11 -26.32
C ASP A 543 -11.53 -15.33 -27.13
N TRP A 544 -10.40 -15.09 -26.47
CA TRP A 544 -9.23 -14.41 -26.99
C TRP A 544 -8.11 -15.41 -27.19
N SER A 545 -7.31 -15.20 -28.23
CA SER A 545 -6.02 -15.88 -28.28
C SER A 545 -5.18 -15.37 -27.12
N PHE A 546 -4.57 -16.27 -26.38
CA PHE A 546 -3.90 -15.99 -25.11
C PHE A 546 -2.54 -16.68 -25.10
N ARG A 547 -1.49 -15.92 -24.78
CA ARG A 547 -0.11 -16.41 -24.73
C ARG A 547 0.57 -15.92 -23.46
N LEU A 548 1.15 -16.83 -22.69
CA LEU A 548 1.94 -16.49 -21.50
C LEU A 548 3.26 -15.82 -21.89
N LEU A 549 3.72 -14.87 -21.07
CA LEU A 549 4.99 -14.18 -21.16
C LEU A 549 5.72 -14.27 -19.82
N PRO A 550 6.43 -15.37 -19.53
CA PRO A 550 7.26 -15.48 -18.33
C PRO A 550 8.26 -14.32 -18.22
N THR A 551 8.26 -13.60 -17.10
CA THR A 551 9.18 -12.47 -16.83
C THR A 551 10.11 -12.72 -15.63
N MET A 552 9.90 -13.81 -14.93
CA MET A 552 10.63 -14.15 -13.71
C MET A 552 11.98 -14.79 -14.04
N ASP A 553 12.99 -13.94 -14.30
CA ASP A 553 14.36 -14.35 -14.62
C ASP A 553 15.07 -14.91 -13.36
N ASN A 554 15.31 -16.23 -13.34
CA ASN A 554 15.95 -16.91 -12.21
C ASN A 554 17.48 -17.08 -12.38
N ARG A 555 18.13 -16.34 -13.29
CA ARG A 555 19.59 -16.44 -13.54
C ARG A 555 20.45 -16.28 -12.29
N TRP A 556 19.99 -15.49 -11.33
CA TRP A 556 20.72 -15.21 -10.09
C TRP A 556 20.20 -16.01 -8.88
N GLY A 557 19.23 -16.91 -9.07
CA GLY A 557 18.61 -17.65 -7.99
C GLY A 557 17.72 -16.78 -7.09
N ASP A 558 17.24 -15.65 -7.59
CA ASP A 558 16.45 -14.71 -6.78
C ASP A 558 15.07 -15.26 -6.40
N PHE A 559 14.51 -16.15 -7.22
CA PHE A 559 13.19 -16.74 -6.99
C PHE A 559 13.30 -18.14 -6.40
N ARG A 560 14.23 -18.96 -6.92
CA ARG A 560 14.50 -20.33 -6.42
C ARG A 560 15.91 -20.80 -6.74
N GLU A 561 16.38 -21.79 -5.99
CA GLU A 561 17.62 -22.51 -6.28
C GLU A 561 17.35 -23.81 -7.07
N PRO A 562 18.32 -24.31 -7.86
CA PRO A 562 19.56 -23.64 -8.21
C PRO A 562 19.34 -22.45 -9.14
N ALA A 563 20.18 -21.43 -9.04
CA ALA A 563 20.26 -20.38 -10.06
C ALA A 563 20.50 -20.97 -11.47
N GLY A 564 19.86 -20.42 -12.50
CA GLY A 564 19.99 -20.90 -13.88
C GLY A 564 19.26 -20.02 -14.89
N ASP A 565 19.50 -20.22 -16.18
CA ASP A 565 18.93 -19.41 -17.27
C ASP A 565 17.41 -19.62 -17.50
N GLU A 566 16.67 -20.01 -16.46
CA GLU A 566 15.24 -20.24 -16.48
C GLU A 566 14.44 -18.93 -16.39
N GLN A 567 13.39 -18.85 -17.19
CA GLN A 567 12.27 -17.93 -16.98
C GLN A 567 11.11 -18.72 -16.39
N ILE A 568 10.72 -18.41 -15.15
CA ILE A 568 9.69 -19.20 -14.45
C ILE A 568 8.34 -18.95 -15.10
N GLY A 569 7.76 -20.00 -15.69
CA GLY A 569 6.47 -19.99 -16.37
C GLY A 569 5.33 -20.55 -15.50
N ALA A 570 4.30 -21.08 -16.16
CA ALA A 570 3.21 -21.76 -15.47
C ALA A 570 3.69 -23.08 -14.86
N GLU A 571 3.31 -23.33 -13.60
CA GLU A 571 3.70 -24.54 -12.88
C GLU A 571 2.71 -24.89 -11.76
N ALA A 572 2.51 -26.17 -11.53
CA ALA A 572 1.80 -26.66 -10.36
C ALA A 572 2.79 -26.90 -9.21
N ARG A 573 2.52 -26.25 -8.07
CA ARG A 573 3.33 -26.36 -6.84
C ARG A 573 2.68 -27.16 -5.75
N GLN A 574 1.36 -27.26 -5.81
CA GLN A 574 0.50 -27.94 -4.86
C GLN A 574 -0.31 -29.00 -5.57
N PHE A 575 -0.54 -30.11 -4.87
CA PHE A 575 -1.17 -31.29 -5.42
C PHE A 575 -2.18 -31.83 -4.44
N ARG A 576 -3.37 -32.16 -4.91
CA ARG A 576 -4.30 -33.01 -4.17
C ARG A 576 -3.73 -34.41 -4.16
N TYR A 577 -3.48 -34.95 -2.97
CA TYR A 577 -2.75 -36.19 -2.78
C TYR A 577 -3.59 -37.25 -2.06
N ARG A 578 -3.48 -38.50 -2.52
CA ARG A 578 -4.03 -39.66 -1.79
C ARG A 578 -3.19 -40.90 -2.01
N GLU A 579 -3.07 -41.72 -0.99
CA GLU A 579 -2.41 -43.02 -1.11
C GLU A 579 -3.39 -44.11 -1.60
N GLU A 580 -2.88 -45.02 -2.44
CA GLU A 580 -3.61 -46.15 -2.97
C GLU A 580 -3.87 -47.22 -1.89
N GLU A 581 -5.09 -47.23 -1.34
CA GLU A 581 -5.58 -48.34 -0.50
C GLU A 581 -6.26 -49.43 -1.33
N MET A 582 -6.85 -49.02 -2.46
CA MET A 582 -7.39 -49.85 -3.53
C MET A 582 -6.90 -49.26 -4.86
N PRO A 583 -6.77 -50.05 -5.94
CA PRO A 583 -6.26 -49.55 -7.22
C PRO A 583 -6.97 -48.26 -7.66
N GLY A 584 -6.24 -47.14 -7.71
CA GLY A 584 -6.82 -45.82 -7.97
C GLY A 584 -7.47 -45.72 -9.35
N GLU A 585 -6.94 -46.48 -10.32
CA GLU A 585 -7.55 -46.63 -11.65
C GLU A 585 -8.97 -47.20 -11.57
N ALA A 586 -9.19 -48.22 -10.74
CA ALA A 586 -10.50 -48.82 -10.54
C ALA A 586 -11.49 -47.86 -9.85
N GLN A 587 -10.98 -46.85 -9.14
CA GLN A 587 -11.76 -45.79 -8.50
C GLN A 587 -11.98 -44.57 -9.42
N GLY A 588 -11.40 -44.58 -10.63
CA GLY A 588 -11.49 -43.46 -11.56
C GLY A 588 -10.66 -42.23 -11.16
N TRP A 589 -9.65 -42.38 -10.29
CA TRP A 589 -8.82 -41.27 -9.79
C TRP A 589 -8.00 -40.57 -10.87
N HIS A 590 -7.84 -41.19 -12.05
CA HIS A 590 -7.23 -40.56 -13.22
C HIS A 590 -8.21 -39.71 -14.02
N SER A 591 -9.52 -39.84 -13.82
CA SER A 591 -10.52 -39.20 -14.67
C SER A 591 -10.66 -37.70 -14.37
N ARG A 592 -10.96 -36.91 -15.41
CA ARG A 592 -11.16 -35.46 -15.31
C ARG A 592 -12.22 -35.10 -14.28
N ASP A 593 -13.37 -35.77 -14.34
CA ASP A 593 -14.58 -35.44 -13.57
C ASP A 593 -14.60 -36.04 -12.14
N TYR A 594 -13.50 -36.64 -11.69
CA TYR A 594 -13.40 -37.17 -10.33
C TYR A 594 -13.33 -36.04 -9.30
N ASP A 595 -14.20 -36.09 -8.30
CA ASP A 595 -14.20 -35.16 -7.17
C ASP A 595 -13.14 -35.56 -6.13
N ASP A 596 -12.00 -34.87 -6.17
CA ASP A 596 -10.90 -34.95 -5.21
C ASP A 596 -10.95 -33.83 -4.17
N GLY A 597 -12.09 -33.15 -4.02
CA GLY A 597 -12.31 -32.05 -3.09
C GLY A 597 -11.92 -32.37 -1.64
N SER A 598 -12.07 -33.63 -1.25
CA SER A 598 -11.75 -34.16 0.09
C SER A 598 -10.29 -34.60 0.28
N TRP A 599 -9.48 -34.61 -0.78
CA TRP A 599 -8.08 -35.03 -0.70
C TRP A 599 -7.24 -33.91 -0.06
N PRO A 600 -6.28 -34.24 0.83
CA PRO A 600 -5.35 -33.25 1.37
C PRO A 600 -4.49 -32.65 0.27
N VAL A 601 -4.11 -31.39 0.44
CA VAL A 601 -3.21 -30.66 -0.46
C VAL A 601 -1.79 -30.71 0.09
N PHE A 602 -0.83 -31.08 -0.74
CA PHE A 602 0.59 -31.10 -0.40
C PHE A 602 1.37 -30.22 -1.38
N THR A 603 2.29 -29.41 -0.83
CA THR A 603 3.29 -28.68 -1.61
C THR A 603 4.44 -29.63 -1.99
N TYR A 604 5.03 -29.47 -3.18
CA TYR A 604 6.23 -30.21 -3.58
C TYR A 604 7.35 -30.10 -2.53
N THR A 605 8.19 -31.11 -2.41
CA THR A 605 9.21 -31.34 -1.35
C THR A 605 8.68 -31.59 0.07
N PHE A 606 7.42 -31.27 0.40
CA PHE A 606 6.90 -31.48 1.75
C PHE A 606 6.46 -32.92 1.97
N GLY A 607 7.18 -33.61 2.85
CA GLY A 607 6.97 -35.02 3.15
C GLY A 607 6.63 -35.26 4.62
N PRO A 608 5.92 -36.37 4.92
CA PRO A 608 5.70 -36.80 6.28
C PRO A 608 6.92 -37.56 6.81
N TYR A 609 7.61 -36.99 7.79
CA TYR A 609 8.87 -37.55 8.30
C TYR A 609 8.82 -37.99 9.77
N TRP A 610 7.89 -37.46 10.56
CA TRP A 610 7.73 -37.81 11.98
C TRP A 610 6.27 -38.05 12.34
N ARG A 611 6.06 -38.82 13.40
CA ARG A 611 4.78 -38.95 14.11
C ARG A 611 4.88 -38.22 15.44
N ALA A 612 3.85 -37.48 15.83
CA ALA A 612 3.81 -36.76 17.10
C ALA A 612 2.53 -37.08 17.89
N SER A 613 2.61 -37.05 19.21
CA SER A 613 1.45 -37.19 20.10
C SER A 613 1.62 -36.30 21.33
N GLY A 614 0.50 -35.78 21.82
CA GLY A 614 0.44 -34.73 22.83
C GLY A 614 -0.20 -33.46 22.27
N PRO A 615 -0.13 -32.32 22.98
CA PRO A 615 0.67 -32.07 24.18
C PRO A 615 0.09 -32.71 25.45
N PHE A 616 0.97 -33.20 26.33
CA PHE A 616 0.61 -33.74 27.66
C PHE A 616 1.17 -32.85 28.79
N PRO A 617 0.56 -32.84 29.99
CA PRO A 617 1.17 -32.17 31.15
C PRO A 617 2.56 -32.75 31.48
N ARG A 618 3.54 -31.87 31.71
CA ARG A 618 4.89 -32.29 32.09
C ARG A 618 4.86 -33.16 33.36
N GLY A 619 5.61 -34.26 33.35
CA GLY A 619 5.67 -35.23 34.45
C GLY A 619 4.51 -36.24 34.50
N GLN A 620 3.50 -36.12 33.64
CA GLN A 620 2.43 -37.11 33.48
C GLN A 620 2.65 -37.90 32.19
N THR A 621 3.40 -39.01 32.27
CA THR A 621 3.52 -39.94 31.14
C THR A 621 2.17 -40.64 30.92
N PRO A 622 1.56 -40.58 29.72
CA PRO A 622 0.36 -41.35 29.40
C PRO A 622 0.51 -42.82 29.78
N PRO A 623 -0.49 -43.47 30.42
CA PRO A 623 -0.43 -44.87 30.80
C PRO A 623 -0.03 -45.81 29.65
N GLU A 624 -0.46 -45.48 28.44
CA GLU A 624 -0.16 -46.14 27.17
C GLU A 624 1.35 -46.14 26.87
N LEU A 625 2.04 -45.05 27.23
CA LEU A 625 3.49 -44.89 27.08
C LEU A 625 4.28 -45.43 28.28
N ALA A 626 3.71 -45.35 29.49
CA ALA A 626 4.33 -45.86 30.71
C ALA A 626 4.46 -47.40 30.75
N ALA A 627 3.66 -48.10 29.94
CA ALA A 627 3.67 -49.56 29.81
C ALA A 627 4.67 -50.09 28.74
N LEU A 628 5.32 -49.21 27.96
CA LEU A 628 6.25 -49.57 26.89
C LEU A 628 7.62 -49.95 27.48
N SER A 629 7.79 -51.23 27.82
CA SER A 629 9.07 -51.77 28.37
C SER A 629 10.11 -52.09 27.31
N ALA A 630 9.70 -52.15 26.05
CA ALA A 630 10.55 -52.18 24.87
C ALA A 630 9.85 -51.29 23.84
N TRP A 631 10.40 -50.11 23.57
CA TRP A 631 9.84 -49.17 22.61
C TRP A 631 9.99 -49.76 21.20
N ASP A 632 9.06 -50.63 20.80
CA ASP A 632 8.94 -51.16 19.45
C ASP A 632 7.69 -50.56 18.76
N THR A 633 7.68 -50.57 17.43
CA THR A 633 6.62 -49.92 16.64
C THR A 633 5.24 -50.56 16.86
N ASP A 634 5.21 -51.87 17.12
CA ASP A 634 3.98 -52.63 17.30
C ASP A 634 3.25 -52.18 18.57
N THR A 635 4.00 -51.86 19.62
CA THR A 635 3.46 -51.34 20.87
C THR A 635 3.09 -49.85 20.81
N LEU A 636 3.85 -49.02 20.08
CA LEU A 636 3.53 -47.59 19.87
C LEU A 636 2.22 -47.37 19.08
N ASP A 637 1.97 -48.19 18.06
CA ASP A 637 0.76 -48.10 17.24
C ASP A 637 -0.45 -48.79 17.91
N ALA A 638 -0.23 -49.91 18.60
CA ALA A 638 -1.31 -50.65 19.27
C ALA A 638 -1.77 -50.00 20.58
N GLY A 639 -0.99 -49.07 21.12
CA GLY A 639 -1.24 -48.42 22.42
C GLY A 639 -2.43 -47.46 22.47
N GLY A 640 -3.14 -47.21 21.37
CA GLY A 640 -4.32 -46.32 21.38
C GLY A 640 -4.01 -44.82 21.46
N MET A 641 -2.74 -44.44 21.31
CA MET A 641 -2.30 -43.06 21.20
C MET A 641 -2.78 -42.41 19.89
N ASN A 642 -3.17 -41.14 19.95
CA ASN A 642 -3.47 -40.35 18.76
C ASN A 642 -2.18 -39.75 18.18
N TRP A 643 -1.64 -40.38 17.14
CA TRP A 643 -0.44 -39.92 16.46
C TRP A 643 -0.78 -39.04 15.25
N GLU A 644 -0.44 -37.76 15.32
CA GLU A 644 -0.47 -36.85 14.18
C GLU A 644 0.80 -36.99 13.33
N THR A 645 0.72 -36.61 12.06
CA THR A 645 1.87 -36.65 11.15
C THR A 645 2.49 -35.26 11.07
N VAL A 646 3.80 -35.20 11.26
CA VAL A 646 4.59 -33.98 11.14
C VAL A 646 5.21 -33.97 9.74
N CYS A 647 4.81 -32.98 8.95
CA CYS A 647 5.29 -32.77 7.59
C CYS A 647 6.19 -31.53 7.53
N TYR A 648 7.28 -31.63 6.81
CA TYR A 648 8.16 -30.49 6.48
C TYR A 648 8.85 -30.77 5.14
N SER A 649 9.51 -29.78 4.58
CA SER A 649 10.42 -29.94 3.45
C SER A 649 11.84 -30.08 3.98
N GLN A 650 12.57 -31.12 3.55
CA GLN A 650 14.00 -31.22 3.85
C GLN A 650 14.81 -30.10 3.18
N GLU A 651 14.23 -29.42 2.18
CA GLU A 651 14.85 -28.24 1.57
C GLU A 651 14.41 -26.95 2.26
N PHE A 652 13.11 -26.76 2.51
CA PHE A 652 12.55 -25.46 2.93
C PHE A 652 12.07 -25.39 4.38
N GLY A 653 12.26 -26.44 5.19
CA GLY A 653 11.77 -26.43 6.57
C GLY A 653 10.26 -26.58 6.64
N GLN A 654 9.64 -25.99 7.67
CA GLN A 654 8.20 -26.02 7.86
C GLN A 654 7.59 -24.66 7.44
N PRO A 655 6.45 -24.64 6.71
CA PRO A 655 5.81 -23.39 6.29
C PRO A 655 5.28 -22.61 7.50
N GLY A 656 5.22 -21.28 7.40
CA GLY A 656 4.52 -20.44 8.40
C GLY A 656 5.17 -20.38 9.79
N THR A 657 6.46 -20.72 9.91
CA THR A 657 7.20 -20.48 11.16
C THR A 657 7.70 -19.03 11.14
N ASP A 658 7.17 -18.18 12.03
CA ASP A 658 7.50 -16.75 12.18
C ASP A 658 8.96 -16.42 11.77
N VAL A 659 9.15 -15.83 10.60
CA VAL A 659 10.44 -15.24 10.17
C VAL A 659 10.54 -13.78 10.63
N PHE A 660 9.52 -13.27 11.33
CA PHE A 660 9.50 -11.92 11.87
C PHE A 660 10.50 -11.76 13.03
N GLY A 661 11.52 -10.92 12.82
CA GLY A 661 12.33 -10.39 13.93
C GLY A 661 13.82 -10.78 14.00
N GLY A 662 14.46 -11.14 12.88
CA GLY A 662 15.93 -11.03 12.77
C GLY A 662 16.73 -12.32 12.55
N SER A 663 16.09 -13.44 12.21
CA SER A 663 16.79 -14.65 11.72
C SER A 663 16.76 -14.69 10.19
N HIS A 664 17.95 -14.57 9.58
CA HIS A 664 18.13 -14.60 8.12
C HIS A 664 18.17 -16.06 7.61
N GLY A 665 17.27 -16.44 6.69
CA GLY A 665 17.26 -17.77 6.04
C GLY A 665 16.10 -18.69 6.47
N VAL A 666 16.06 -19.90 5.92
CA VAL A 666 15.10 -20.94 6.33
C VAL A 666 15.41 -21.37 7.77
N PRO A 667 14.44 -21.36 8.71
CA PRO A 667 14.67 -21.79 10.09
C PRO A 667 15.18 -23.23 10.16
N ASP A 668 16.25 -23.46 10.94
CA ASP A 668 16.84 -24.79 11.14
C ASP A 668 15.92 -25.74 11.93
N SER A 669 14.91 -25.18 12.62
CA SER A 669 13.85 -25.92 13.30
C SER A 669 12.74 -26.34 12.33
N PHE A 670 12.59 -27.65 12.10
CA PHE A 670 11.56 -28.22 11.22
C PHE A 670 10.56 -29.13 11.96
N LEU A 671 10.69 -29.25 13.28
CA LEU A 671 9.71 -29.88 14.17
C LEU A 671 9.00 -28.76 14.95
N CYS A 672 7.99 -28.15 14.33
CA CYS A 672 7.34 -26.97 14.85
C CYS A 672 5.88 -27.23 15.24
N PHE A 673 5.52 -26.81 16.45
CA PHE A 673 4.17 -26.90 17.00
C PHE A 673 3.76 -25.57 17.64
N ASP A 674 2.50 -25.21 17.49
CA ASP A 674 1.93 -23.99 18.10
C ASP A 674 1.91 -24.06 19.63
N ILE A 675 1.62 -22.91 20.25
CA ILE A 675 1.49 -22.77 21.70
C ILE A 675 0.51 -23.81 22.23
N ALA A 676 1.01 -24.75 23.03
CA ALA A 676 0.19 -25.80 23.61
C ALA A 676 -0.63 -25.33 24.82
N ASP A 677 -0.08 -24.41 25.62
CA ASP A 677 -0.69 -23.87 26.83
C ASP A 677 -0.05 -22.52 27.21
N GLU A 678 -0.84 -21.58 27.72
CA GLU A 678 -0.36 -20.23 28.09
C GLU A 678 0.33 -20.18 29.46
N HIS A 679 0.15 -21.21 30.31
CA HIS A 679 0.51 -21.15 31.72
C HIS A 679 1.35 -22.33 32.19
N GLU A 680 1.18 -23.50 31.58
CA GLU A 680 1.87 -24.72 31.98
C GLU A 680 2.81 -25.24 30.89
N GLU A 681 3.92 -25.83 31.32
CA GLU A 681 4.77 -26.60 30.42
C GLU A 681 4.07 -27.86 29.93
N ARG A 682 4.28 -28.16 28.66
CA ARG A 682 3.70 -29.33 27.99
C ARG A 682 4.78 -30.18 27.37
N VAL A 683 4.49 -31.46 27.17
CA VAL A 683 5.42 -32.43 26.60
C VAL A 683 4.78 -33.12 25.40
N ARG A 684 5.56 -33.29 24.33
CA ARG A 684 5.19 -34.06 23.14
C ARG A 684 6.13 -35.24 22.97
N TYR A 685 5.57 -36.35 22.51
CA TYR A 685 6.31 -37.54 22.11
C TYR A 685 6.36 -37.55 20.59
N LEU A 686 7.56 -37.74 20.02
CA LEU A 686 7.75 -37.82 18.58
C LEU A 686 8.51 -39.09 18.24
N TYR A 687 8.14 -39.79 17.17
CA TYR A 687 8.94 -40.91 16.66
C TYR A 687 9.04 -40.93 15.14
N THR A 688 10.07 -41.60 14.65
CA THR A 688 10.29 -41.90 13.23
C THR A 688 11.14 -43.16 13.11
N HIS A 689 11.09 -43.83 11.97
CA HIS A 689 12.05 -44.88 11.62
C HIS A 689 13.10 -44.32 10.69
N VAL A 690 14.36 -44.55 11.02
CA VAL A 690 15.48 -44.18 10.17
C VAL A 690 15.94 -45.44 9.45
N ARG A 691 15.76 -45.47 8.14
CA ARG A 691 16.25 -46.55 7.29
C ARG A 691 17.71 -46.28 6.94
N ALA A 692 18.60 -47.14 7.41
CA ALA A 692 20.01 -47.10 7.05
C ALA A 692 20.31 -48.18 6.00
N PRO A 693 20.95 -47.85 4.86
CA PRO A 693 21.29 -48.83 3.83
C PRO A 693 22.43 -49.76 4.26
N ARG A 694 23.14 -49.41 5.34
CA ARG A 694 24.23 -50.17 5.93
C ARG A 694 24.31 -49.90 7.43
N ALA A 695 24.80 -50.88 8.19
CA ALA A 695 25.18 -50.62 9.57
C ALA A 695 26.37 -49.65 9.63
N GLY A 696 26.34 -48.70 10.56
CA GLY A 696 27.36 -47.65 10.61
C GLY A 696 27.23 -46.68 11.77
N ARG A 697 28.26 -45.85 11.95
CA ARG A 697 28.27 -44.75 12.94
C ARG A 697 27.73 -43.48 12.29
N TRP A 698 26.83 -42.83 12.98
CA TRP A 698 26.15 -41.59 12.59
C TRP A 698 26.14 -40.63 13.78
N VAL A 699 25.75 -39.39 13.54
CA VAL A 699 25.62 -38.37 14.59
C VAL A 699 24.18 -37.88 14.60
N LEU A 700 23.50 -37.99 15.75
CA LEU A 700 22.16 -37.45 15.94
C LEU A 700 22.28 -36.01 16.46
N HIS A 701 22.08 -35.04 15.59
CA HIS A 701 22.03 -33.63 15.96
C HIS A 701 20.65 -33.29 16.55
N LEU A 702 20.65 -32.70 17.74
CA LEU A 702 19.45 -32.29 18.46
C LEU A 702 19.58 -30.83 18.87
N GLY A 703 18.48 -30.09 18.77
CA GLY A 703 18.39 -28.74 19.30
C GLY A 703 16.99 -28.16 19.18
N ALA A 704 16.83 -26.97 19.75
CA ALA A 704 15.59 -26.22 19.72
C ALA A 704 15.86 -24.73 19.84
N ASP A 705 15.12 -23.93 19.07
CA ASP A 705 15.09 -22.48 19.19
C ASP A 705 14.16 -22.05 20.33
N SER A 706 13.08 -22.79 20.55
CA SER A 706 12.17 -22.64 21.69
C SER A 706 11.71 -24.01 22.21
N GLY A 707 11.89 -24.25 23.52
CA GLY A 707 11.68 -25.55 24.17
C GLY A 707 12.97 -26.37 24.29
N GLN A 708 12.82 -27.68 24.49
CA GLN A 708 13.95 -28.58 24.66
C GLN A 708 13.62 -30.02 24.23
N VAL A 709 14.55 -30.68 23.53
CA VAL A 709 14.55 -32.15 23.41
C VAL A 709 15.10 -32.72 24.71
N GLU A 710 14.23 -33.26 25.57
CA GLU A 710 14.60 -33.72 26.91
C GLU A 710 15.12 -35.16 26.92
N ARG A 711 14.51 -36.04 26.12
CA ARG A 711 14.85 -37.47 26.08
C ARG A 711 14.85 -37.98 24.65
N ALA A 712 15.76 -38.89 24.34
CA ALA A 712 15.82 -39.57 23.05
C ALA A 712 16.20 -41.04 23.24
N TRP A 713 15.62 -41.91 22.42
CA TRP A 713 15.92 -43.35 22.40
C TRP A 713 16.13 -43.82 20.96
N LEU A 714 17.07 -44.74 20.78
CA LEU A 714 17.31 -45.44 19.51
C LEU A 714 17.19 -46.93 19.74
N ASN A 715 16.25 -47.58 19.05
CA ASN A 715 15.98 -49.02 19.20
C ASN A 715 15.78 -49.46 20.67
N GLY A 716 15.18 -48.59 21.49
CA GLY A 716 14.93 -48.81 22.91
C GLY A 716 16.10 -48.48 23.85
N GLU A 717 17.29 -48.16 23.32
CA GLU A 717 18.43 -47.69 24.12
C GLU A 717 18.35 -46.17 24.34
N ALA A 718 18.46 -45.74 25.60
CA ALA A 718 18.43 -44.31 25.94
C ALA A 718 19.72 -43.62 25.46
N LEU A 719 19.57 -42.59 24.63
CA LEU A 719 20.68 -41.80 24.10
C LEU A 719 21.03 -40.60 25.00
N LEU A 720 20.05 -40.11 25.77
CA LEU A 720 20.20 -38.97 26.67
C LEU A 720 20.17 -39.45 28.13
N PRO A 721 21.09 -38.99 29.00
CA PRO A 721 21.13 -39.41 30.40
C PRO A 721 19.91 -38.89 31.17
N GLU A 722 19.25 -39.77 31.94
CA GLU A 722 18.23 -39.38 32.92
C GLU A 722 18.89 -38.60 34.06
N ASP A 723 18.44 -37.37 34.34
CA ASP A 723 18.79 -36.58 35.55
C ASP A 723 20.24 -36.08 35.73
N SER A 724 21.02 -35.80 34.68
CA SER A 724 22.40 -35.29 34.89
C SER A 724 22.49 -33.81 35.30
N GLY A 725 21.46 -32.99 35.06
CA GLY A 725 21.53 -31.54 35.28
C GLY A 725 22.55 -30.79 34.40
N GLU A 726 23.24 -31.49 33.50
CA GLU A 726 24.15 -30.93 32.51
C GLU A 726 23.50 -30.96 31.11
N PRO A 727 23.71 -29.93 30.27
CA PRO A 727 23.25 -29.96 28.90
C PRO A 727 23.97 -31.08 28.14
N VAL A 728 23.17 -31.98 27.58
CA VAL A 728 23.61 -33.05 26.67
C VAL A 728 24.50 -32.46 25.55
N PRO A 729 25.56 -33.15 25.07
CA PRO A 729 26.18 -32.78 23.80
C PRO A 729 25.13 -32.74 22.69
N ALA A 730 24.99 -31.62 21.98
CA ALA A 730 23.98 -31.40 20.93
C ALA A 730 24.04 -32.36 19.71
N ALA A 731 24.88 -33.40 19.78
CA ALA A 731 25.26 -34.28 18.67
C ALA A 731 25.83 -35.64 19.15
N PRO A 732 25.10 -36.52 19.88
CA PRO A 732 25.60 -37.85 20.24
C PRO A 732 25.92 -38.72 19.01
N GLU A 733 27.07 -39.42 19.05
CA GLU A 733 27.36 -40.49 18.09
C GLU A 733 26.45 -41.70 18.37
N VAL A 734 25.81 -42.22 17.32
CA VAL A 734 24.92 -43.37 17.39
C VAL A 734 25.33 -44.44 16.39
N VAL A 735 24.94 -45.70 16.66
CA VAL A 735 25.16 -46.82 15.74
C VAL A 735 23.82 -47.26 15.17
N LEU A 736 23.62 -47.05 13.87
CA LEU A 736 22.46 -47.56 13.16
C LEU A 736 22.73 -48.98 12.67
N GLN A 737 21.73 -49.85 12.81
CA GLN A 737 21.71 -51.18 12.19
C GLN A 737 21.28 -51.04 10.73
N GLU A 738 21.72 -51.96 9.87
CA GLU A 738 21.20 -52.04 8.50
C GLU A 738 19.69 -52.30 8.52
N GLY A 739 18.93 -51.53 7.75
CA GLY A 739 17.47 -51.54 7.78
C GLY A 739 16.87 -50.47 8.69
N LEU A 740 15.77 -50.79 9.36
CA LEU A 740 14.97 -49.82 10.12
C LEU A 740 15.49 -49.66 11.55
N ASN A 741 15.65 -48.41 11.97
CA ASN A 741 16.00 -48.04 13.35
C ASN A 741 14.93 -47.11 13.91
N LEU A 742 14.31 -47.44 15.04
CA LEU A 742 13.31 -46.58 15.65
C LEU A 742 14.00 -45.48 16.46
N LEU A 743 13.74 -44.23 16.10
CA LEU A 743 14.14 -43.04 16.85
C LEU A 743 12.91 -42.42 17.51
N LEU A 744 13.00 -42.16 18.81
CA LEU A 744 11.94 -41.57 19.61
C LEU A 744 12.51 -40.39 20.40
N LEU A 745 11.75 -39.30 20.44
CA LEU A 745 12.05 -38.07 21.15
C LEU A 745 10.93 -37.70 22.12
N VAL A 746 11.31 -37.03 23.19
CA VAL A 746 10.41 -36.30 24.08
C VAL A 746 10.83 -34.84 24.07
N CYS A 747 9.93 -33.97 23.62
CA CYS A 747 10.16 -32.54 23.54
C CYS A 747 9.30 -31.82 24.57
N ALA A 748 9.94 -31.03 25.44
CA ALA A 748 9.26 -30.12 26.34
C ALA A 748 9.05 -28.77 25.66
N GLN A 749 7.83 -28.26 25.78
CA GLN A 749 7.37 -26.98 25.29
C GLN A 749 7.14 -26.03 26.48
N PRO A 750 7.72 -24.82 26.46
CA PRO A 750 7.51 -23.83 27.51
C PRO A 750 6.11 -23.20 27.41
N PRO A 751 5.58 -22.65 28.52
CA PRO A 751 4.29 -21.95 28.48
C PRO A 751 4.37 -20.69 27.61
N ALA A 752 3.26 -20.38 26.95
CA ALA A 752 3.08 -19.20 26.08
C ALA A 752 4.10 -19.09 24.93
N GLN A 753 4.81 -20.18 24.59
CA GLN A 753 5.78 -20.22 23.50
C GLN A 753 5.52 -21.42 22.59
N PRO A 754 5.73 -21.29 21.27
CA PRO A 754 5.73 -22.44 20.38
C PRO A 754 6.88 -23.40 20.72
N LEU A 755 6.76 -24.66 20.29
CA LEU A 755 7.91 -25.58 20.22
C LEU A 755 8.52 -25.45 18.82
N ARG A 756 9.83 -25.16 18.76
CA ARG A 756 10.61 -25.08 17.53
C ARG A 756 11.89 -25.89 17.74
N ALA A 757 11.89 -27.13 17.24
CA ALA A 757 12.99 -28.08 17.44
C ALA A 757 13.48 -28.70 16.14
N TYR A 758 14.64 -29.36 16.20
CA TYR A 758 15.16 -30.19 15.11
C TYR A 758 15.78 -31.47 15.65
N ALA A 759 15.74 -32.50 14.82
CA ALA A 759 16.44 -33.76 15.03
C ALA A 759 16.87 -34.35 13.70
N ALA A 760 18.18 -34.34 13.43
CA ALA A 760 18.75 -34.76 12.15
C ALA A 760 19.92 -35.72 12.37
N LEU A 761 19.89 -36.87 11.71
CA LEU A 761 20.99 -37.83 11.64
C LEU A 761 21.86 -37.57 10.42
N LEU A 762 23.14 -37.32 10.68
CA LEU A 762 24.16 -36.98 9.68
C LEU A 762 25.37 -37.90 9.80
N GLU A 763 26.17 -38.00 8.74
CA GLU A 763 27.47 -38.68 8.82
C GLU A 763 28.43 -37.88 9.73
N PRO A 764 29.34 -38.53 10.47
CA PRO A 764 30.26 -37.86 11.40
C PRO A 764 31.13 -36.75 10.80
N SER A 765 31.34 -36.75 9.48
CA SER A 765 32.10 -35.72 8.75
C SER A 765 31.24 -34.63 8.11
N THR A 766 29.92 -34.67 8.25
CA THR A 766 28.95 -33.83 7.50
C THR A 766 28.22 -32.80 8.37
N THR A 767 28.74 -32.44 9.55
CA THR A 767 28.16 -31.34 10.32
C THR A 767 28.13 -30.07 9.46
N PRO A 768 26.95 -29.53 9.11
CA PRO A 768 26.86 -28.38 8.23
C PRO A 768 27.54 -27.20 8.91
N ALA A 769 28.46 -26.54 8.20
CA ALA A 769 28.97 -25.26 8.67
C ALA A 769 27.81 -24.26 8.67
N ARG A 770 27.76 -23.41 9.70
CA ARG A 770 26.81 -22.29 9.81
C ARG A 770 27.23 -21.18 8.83
N ASP A 771 27.36 -21.48 7.55
CA ASP A 771 27.88 -20.55 6.55
C ASP A 771 26.75 -19.77 5.88
N ARG A 772 26.67 -18.47 6.23
CA ARG A 772 25.85 -17.41 5.61
C ARG A 772 24.36 -17.76 5.53
N PRO A 773 23.48 -16.80 5.23
CA PRO A 773 22.07 -17.13 5.29
C PRO A 773 21.77 -18.07 4.11
N ALA A 774 21.29 -19.27 4.39
CA ALA A 774 21.00 -20.28 3.37
C ALA A 774 19.51 -20.23 3.07
N ALA A 775 19.15 -20.31 1.78
CA ALA A 775 17.76 -20.39 1.34
C ALA A 775 17.16 -21.79 1.45
N ARG A 776 17.84 -22.67 2.19
CA ARG A 776 17.48 -24.06 2.41
C ARG A 776 17.95 -24.48 3.80
N LEU A 777 17.31 -25.50 4.37
CA LEU A 777 17.71 -26.12 5.62
C LEU A 777 19.17 -26.57 5.56
N THR A 778 19.92 -26.22 6.60
CA THR A 778 21.33 -26.61 6.70
C THR A 778 21.50 -28.12 6.94
N TRP A 779 20.53 -28.77 7.58
CA TRP A 779 20.56 -30.19 7.96
C TRP A 779 20.53 -31.16 6.78
N PHE A 780 19.95 -30.78 5.64
CA PHE A 780 19.75 -31.67 4.49
C PHE A 780 20.30 -31.09 3.18
N THR A 781 21.36 -30.27 3.25
CA THR A 781 21.95 -29.63 2.06
C THR A 781 22.60 -30.60 1.08
N GLU A 782 22.99 -31.79 1.55
CA GLU A 782 23.51 -32.89 0.75
C GLU A 782 22.58 -34.10 0.87
N PRO A 783 22.39 -34.89 -0.21
CA PRO A 783 21.58 -36.10 -0.15
C PRO A 783 22.09 -37.06 0.94
N SER A 784 21.28 -37.31 1.95
CA SER A 784 21.59 -38.31 2.97
C SER A 784 21.32 -39.71 2.43
N GLU A 785 22.20 -40.67 2.75
CA GLU A 785 21.90 -42.09 2.54
C GLU A 785 20.77 -42.59 3.47
N LEU A 786 20.40 -41.80 4.50
CA LEU A 786 19.35 -42.10 5.46
C LEU A 786 18.00 -41.56 5.02
N THR A 787 16.96 -42.37 5.18
CA THR A 787 15.56 -41.99 4.93
C THR A 787 14.72 -42.10 6.19
N TYR A 788 13.83 -41.14 6.40
CA TYR A 788 12.91 -41.07 7.53
C TYR A 788 11.56 -41.66 7.13
N GLU A 789 11.05 -42.59 7.92
CA GLU A 789 9.94 -43.47 7.57
C GLU A 789 8.89 -43.49 8.69
N ILE A 790 7.66 -43.12 8.37
CA ILE A 790 6.54 -43.03 9.33
C ILE A 790 5.58 -44.23 9.27
N ALA A 791 5.75 -45.13 8.31
CA ALA A 791 4.88 -46.28 8.07
C ALA A 791 5.64 -47.50 7.50
N PRO A 792 6.66 -48.03 8.21
CA PRO A 792 7.59 -49.04 7.68
C PRO A 792 6.97 -50.39 7.31
N ARG A 793 5.74 -50.69 7.78
CA ARG A 793 5.06 -51.98 7.52
C ARG A 793 4.49 -52.08 6.09
N LYS A 794 4.43 -50.99 5.33
CA LYS A 794 3.97 -51.01 3.93
C LYS A 794 5.16 -51.26 3.02
N GLU A 795 5.24 -52.47 2.46
CA GLU A 795 6.34 -52.85 1.54
C GLU A 795 6.33 -52.03 0.24
N LYS A 796 5.15 -51.54 -0.19
CA LYS A 796 4.97 -50.64 -1.33
C LYS A 796 3.91 -49.60 -1.04
N ARG A 797 4.20 -48.33 -1.33
CA ARG A 797 3.25 -47.22 -1.22
C ARG A 797 3.09 -46.57 -2.58
N VAL A 798 1.85 -46.36 -2.98
CA VAL A 798 1.53 -45.72 -4.26
C VAL A 798 0.78 -44.43 -3.98
N GLY A 799 1.33 -43.33 -4.46
CA GLY A 799 0.76 -42.00 -4.31
C GLY A 799 0.05 -41.57 -5.57
N TRP A 800 -1.17 -41.06 -5.43
CA TRP A 800 -1.89 -40.36 -6.49
C TRP A 800 -1.86 -38.86 -6.24
N TYR A 801 -1.53 -38.11 -7.28
CA TYR A 801 -1.42 -36.66 -7.27
C TYR A 801 -2.32 -36.09 -8.34
N ARG A 802 -3.07 -35.05 -8.02
CA ARG A 802 -3.92 -34.34 -8.96
C ARG A 802 -3.63 -32.84 -8.91
N CYS A 803 -3.45 -32.25 -10.08
CA CYS A 803 -3.32 -30.82 -10.31
C CYS A 803 -3.97 -30.45 -11.65
N GLU A 804 -4.09 -29.17 -11.93
CA GLU A 804 -4.58 -28.66 -13.20
C GLU A 804 -3.42 -28.13 -14.05
N ALA A 805 -3.51 -28.33 -15.36
CA ALA A 805 -2.61 -27.73 -16.34
C ALA A 805 -3.39 -26.66 -17.14
N PRO A 806 -2.79 -25.50 -17.40
CA PRO A 806 -3.44 -24.43 -18.17
C PRO A 806 -3.63 -24.84 -19.63
N ALA A 807 -4.60 -24.21 -20.28
CA ALA A 807 -4.77 -24.34 -21.72
C ALA A 807 -3.49 -23.90 -22.46
N GLY A 808 -3.21 -24.54 -23.59
CA GLY A 808 -2.00 -24.34 -24.38
C GLY A 808 -0.83 -25.24 -23.97
N THR A 809 -0.89 -25.90 -22.80
CA THR A 809 0.16 -26.85 -22.38
C THR A 809 0.41 -27.89 -23.46
N HIS A 810 1.66 -28.07 -23.90
CA HIS A 810 2.07 -29.12 -24.84
C HIS A 810 3.15 -30.03 -24.27
N THR A 811 3.88 -29.57 -23.25
CA THR A 811 4.92 -30.36 -22.57
C THR A 811 4.81 -30.15 -21.07
N LEU A 812 4.86 -31.26 -20.32
CA LEU A 812 4.97 -31.26 -18.86
C LEU A 812 6.36 -31.75 -18.46
N HIS A 813 7.00 -31.06 -17.52
CA HIS A 813 8.26 -31.49 -16.92
C HIS A 813 8.02 -31.98 -15.50
N LEU A 814 8.44 -33.21 -15.22
CA LEU A 814 8.24 -33.92 -13.97
C LEU A 814 9.60 -34.25 -13.36
N ASP A 815 9.84 -33.75 -12.15
CA ASP A 815 10.96 -34.20 -11.32
C ASP A 815 10.40 -34.95 -10.11
N VAL A 816 10.25 -36.26 -10.30
CA VAL A 816 9.59 -37.16 -9.34
C VAL A 816 10.57 -38.23 -8.90
N ASP A 817 10.65 -38.43 -7.60
CA ASP A 817 11.48 -39.46 -6.97
C ASP A 817 10.60 -40.67 -6.60
N GLY A 818 10.61 -41.70 -7.46
CA GLY A 818 9.77 -42.88 -7.37
C GLY A 818 10.31 -44.05 -8.20
N GLU A 819 9.93 -45.29 -7.85
CA GLU A 819 10.29 -46.50 -8.61
C GLU A 819 9.69 -46.47 -10.01
N SER A 820 8.47 -45.95 -10.14
CA SER A 820 7.80 -45.73 -11.43
C SER A 820 6.79 -44.60 -11.34
N VAL A 821 6.53 -43.94 -12.47
CA VAL A 821 5.58 -42.83 -12.60
C VAL A 821 4.70 -43.07 -13.83
N GLN A 822 3.39 -43.01 -13.63
CA GLN A 822 2.38 -43.03 -14.68
C GLN A 822 1.61 -41.72 -14.67
N VAL A 823 1.19 -41.24 -15.85
CA VAL A 823 0.55 -39.94 -16.01
C VAL A 823 -0.70 -40.06 -16.85
N TRP A 824 -1.76 -39.38 -16.44
CA TRP A 824 -2.99 -39.23 -17.19
C TRP A 824 -3.30 -37.76 -17.42
N VAL A 825 -3.76 -37.46 -18.63
CA VAL A 825 -4.27 -36.14 -19.02
C VAL A 825 -5.73 -36.30 -19.37
N ASN A 826 -6.61 -35.68 -18.58
CA ASN A 826 -8.07 -35.84 -18.67
C ASN A 826 -8.51 -37.32 -18.70
N GLY A 827 -7.83 -38.18 -17.94
CA GLY A 827 -8.11 -39.62 -17.88
C GLY A 827 -7.49 -40.48 -18.98
N ALA A 828 -6.79 -39.90 -19.96
CA ALA A 828 -6.04 -40.66 -20.97
C ALA A 828 -4.59 -40.87 -20.51
N GLU A 829 -4.15 -42.12 -20.40
CA GLU A 829 -2.78 -42.46 -20.02
C GLU A 829 -1.80 -41.96 -21.09
N THR A 830 -0.76 -41.26 -20.66
CA THR A 830 0.22 -40.61 -21.53
C THR A 830 1.63 -41.03 -21.15
N ALA A 831 2.46 -41.34 -22.13
CA ALA A 831 3.80 -41.86 -21.89
C ALA A 831 4.73 -40.78 -21.31
N VAL A 832 5.43 -41.15 -20.24
CA VAL A 832 6.55 -40.36 -19.67
C VAL A 832 7.85 -40.84 -20.29
N ARG A 833 8.69 -39.91 -20.76
CA ARG A 833 10.04 -40.20 -21.27
C ARG A 833 11.01 -39.18 -20.70
N ASP A 834 12.05 -39.67 -20.03
CA ASP A 834 13.09 -38.82 -19.43
C ASP A 834 12.53 -37.69 -18.53
N GLY A 835 11.49 -38.01 -17.74
CA GLY A 835 10.83 -37.04 -16.86
C GLY A 835 9.92 -36.05 -17.59
N GLN A 836 9.62 -36.26 -18.87
CA GLN A 836 8.76 -35.37 -19.66
C GLN A 836 7.55 -36.10 -20.21
N VAL A 837 6.43 -35.37 -20.29
CA VAL A 837 5.23 -35.79 -21.03
C VAL A 837 5.05 -34.84 -22.19
N GLN A 838 5.27 -35.35 -23.40
CA GLN A 838 5.04 -34.61 -24.64
C GLN A 838 3.64 -34.95 -25.18
N LEU A 839 2.80 -33.94 -25.36
CA LEU A 839 1.45 -34.10 -25.90
C LEU A 839 1.47 -34.01 -27.42
N ASP A 840 0.57 -34.75 -28.07
CA ASP A 840 0.40 -34.74 -29.53
C ASP A 840 -0.12 -33.40 -30.07
N ALA A 841 -0.84 -32.66 -29.22
CA ALA A 841 -1.31 -31.30 -29.47
C ALA A 841 -1.39 -30.51 -28.16
N PRO A 842 -1.27 -29.17 -28.21
CA PRO A 842 -1.55 -28.30 -27.07
C PRO A 842 -2.95 -28.53 -26.49
N LEU A 843 -3.08 -28.47 -25.16
CA LEU A 843 -4.36 -28.60 -24.48
C LEU A 843 -5.31 -27.46 -24.86
N ALA A 844 -6.57 -27.81 -25.17
CA ALA A 844 -7.55 -26.82 -25.61
C ALA A 844 -8.14 -25.99 -24.45
N ASP A 845 -8.19 -26.57 -23.26
CA ASP A 845 -8.76 -26.00 -22.05
C ASP A 845 -7.95 -26.41 -20.80
N VAL A 846 -8.29 -25.82 -19.66
CA VAL A 846 -7.78 -26.28 -18.36
C VAL A 846 -8.07 -27.76 -18.22
N SER A 847 -7.02 -28.53 -17.98
CA SER A 847 -7.06 -29.98 -18.02
C SER A 847 -6.54 -30.58 -16.72
N GLN A 848 -7.17 -31.67 -16.32
CA GLN A 848 -6.79 -32.39 -15.12
C GLN A 848 -5.58 -33.29 -15.41
N ILE A 849 -4.54 -33.17 -14.59
CA ILE A 849 -3.35 -34.01 -14.62
C ILE A 849 -3.37 -34.93 -13.41
N ALA A 850 -3.29 -36.24 -13.65
CA ALA A 850 -3.18 -37.25 -12.61
C ALA A 850 -1.81 -37.92 -12.71
N LEU A 851 -1.08 -38.02 -11.60
CA LEU A 851 0.16 -38.77 -11.48
C LEU A 851 -0.08 -39.95 -10.53
N ARG A 852 0.38 -41.14 -10.91
CA ARG A 852 0.50 -42.30 -10.03
C ARG A 852 1.98 -42.60 -9.86
N VAL A 853 2.47 -42.54 -8.63
CA VAL A 853 3.89 -42.72 -8.30
C VAL A 853 4.04 -43.91 -7.37
N GLU A 854 4.83 -44.90 -7.77
CA GLU A 854 5.32 -45.92 -6.84
C GLU A 854 6.43 -45.29 -5.99
N GLN A 855 6.09 -44.93 -4.76
CA GLN A 855 6.91 -44.08 -3.90
C GLN A 855 8.08 -44.87 -3.30
N MET A 856 9.26 -44.25 -3.26
CA MET A 856 10.44 -44.81 -2.59
C MET A 856 10.24 -44.81 -1.07
N PRO A 857 10.82 -45.78 -0.33
CA PRO A 857 10.77 -45.76 1.14
C PRO A 857 11.31 -44.44 1.72
N GLY A 858 10.53 -43.78 2.56
CA GLY A 858 10.85 -42.48 3.18
C GLY A 858 10.62 -41.25 2.30
N VAL A 859 10.20 -41.40 1.05
CA VAL A 859 9.93 -40.29 0.12
C VAL A 859 8.45 -40.32 -0.25
N TYR A 860 7.63 -39.59 0.52
CA TYR A 860 6.17 -39.70 0.46
C TYR A 860 5.45 -38.37 0.27
N ALA A 861 4.26 -38.45 -0.31
CA ALA A 861 3.40 -37.29 -0.59
C ALA A 861 4.18 -36.21 -1.36
N GLY A 862 4.14 -34.95 -0.92
CA GLY A 862 4.84 -33.85 -1.59
C GLY A 862 6.34 -34.09 -1.76
N ALA A 863 7.01 -34.83 -0.86
CA ALA A 863 8.44 -35.14 -0.99
C ALA A 863 8.80 -36.02 -2.20
N ALA A 864 7.84 -36.76 -2.75
CA ALA A 864 8.05 -37.50 -4.00
C ALA A 864 8.14 -36.57 -5.22
N ILE A 865 7.72 -35.31 -5.10
CA ILE A 865 7.82 -34.30 -6.16
C ILE A 865 8.92 -33.32 -5.75
N ARG A 866 10.07 -33.39 -6.41
CA ARG A 866 11.28 -32.62 -6.03
C ARG A 866 11.28 -31.19 -6.53
N GLN A 867 10.56 -30.93 -7.63
CA GLN A 867 10.40 -29.60 -8.23
C GLN A 867 8.94 -29.43 -8.68
N PRO A 868 8.45 -28.18 -8.83
CA PRO A 868 7.13 -27.94 -9.41
C PRO A 868 6.94 -28.66 -10.75
N VAL A 869 5.72 -29.11 -11.02
CA VAL A 869 5.38 -29.62 -12.36
C VAL A 869 5.26 -28.43 -13.29
N ARG A 870 6.23 -28.28 -14.21
CA ARG A 870 6.31 -27.13 -15.12
C ARG A 870 5.56 -27.40 -16.42
N PHE A 871 4.90 -26.37 -16.94
CA PHE A 871 4.11 -26.43 -18.17
C PHE A 871 4.72 -25.53 -19.25
N GLU A 872 5.11 -26.13 -20.39
CA GLU A 872 5.37 -25.35 -21.60
C GLU A 872 4.07 -25.17 -22.37
N CYS A 873 3.69 -23.91 -22.58
CA CYS A 873 2.41 -23.54 -23.17
C CYS A 873 2.60 -22.87 -24.54
N ALA A 874 1.88 -23.34 -25.54
CA ALA A 874 1.63 -22.64 -26.79
C ALA A 874 0.47 -21.63 -26.61
N ASP A 875 0.20 -20.85 -27.65
CA ASP A 875 -0.97 -19.98 -27.71
C ASP A 875 -2.26 -20.80 -27.51
N ALA A 876 -3.12 -20.32 -26.62
CA ALA A 876 -4.38 -20.94 -26.24
C ALA A 876 -5.57 -20.00 -26.50
N SER A 877 -6.78 -20.46 -26.16
CA SER A 877 -8.01 -19.68 -26.23
C SER A 877 -8.55 -19.51 -24.80
N LEU A 878 -8.56 -18.29 -24.27
CA LEU A 878 -9.09 -17.99 -22.93
C LEU A 878 -10.14 -16.86 -23.01
N PRO A 879 -11.18 -16.90 -22.17
CA PRO A 879 -12.05 -15.74 -21.98
C PRO A 879 -11.32 -14.60 -21.28
N LEU A 880 -11.94 -13.41 -21.29
CA LEU A 880 -11.53 -12.32 -20.39
C LEU A 880 -11.85 -12.70 -18.93
N GLY A 881 -11.07 -12.19 -17.99
CA GLY A 881 -11.23 -12.48 -16.57
C GLY A 881 -9.91 -12.66 -15.84
N ASP A 882 -10.02 -13.13 -14.60
CA ASP A 882 -8.89 -13.45 -13.74
C ASP A 882 -8.23 -14.75 -14.20
N TRP A 883 -7.06 -14.66 -14.83
CA TRP A 883 -6.37 -15.83 -15.36
C TRP A 883 -5.94 -16.80 -14.25
N SER A 884 -5.82 -16.33 -12.99
CA SER A 884 -5.42 -17.18 -11.87
C SER A 884 -6.42 -18.31 -11.60
N GLN A 885 -7.65 -18.17 -12.10
CA GLN A 885 -8.72 -19.17 -12.02
C GLN A 885 -8.63 -20.25 -13.13
N TYR A 886 -7.61 -20.20 -13.98
CA TYR A 886 -7.45 -21.10 -15.13
C TYR A 886 -6.12 -21.89 -15.06
N ALA A 887 -5.84 -22.49 -13.90
CA ALA A 887 -4.61 -23.22 -13.59
C ALA A 887 -3.32 -22.37 -13.71
N LEU A 888 -3.44 -21.08 -13.37
CA LEU A 888 -2.36 -20.10 -13.36
C LEU A 888 -2.28 -19.38 -11.99
N GLU A 889 -2.73 -20.03 -10.93
CA GLU A 889 -2.79 -19.48 -9.57
C GLU A 889 -1.42 -19.04 -9.04
N SER A 890 -0.36 -19.77 -9.41
CA SER A 890 1.04 -19.53 -9.04
C SER A 890 1.80 -18.63 -10.01
N TYR A 891 1.18 -18.25 -11.13
CA TYR A 891 1.86 -17.57 -12.23
C TYR A 891 1.97 -16.06 -12.01
N SER A 892 3.21 -15.57 -11.88
CA SER A 892 3.54 -14.14 -11.95
C SER A 892 4.32 -13.86 -13.23
N GLY A 893 3.83 -12.95 -14.06
CA GLY A 893 4.35 -12.72 -15.39
C GLY A 893 3.45 -11.81 -16.21
N GLY A 894 3.61 -11.91 -17.54
CA GLY A 894 2.73 -11.26 -18.50
C GLY A 894 1.85 -12.24 -19.26
N ALA A 895 0.81 -11.74 -19.89
CA ALA A 895 0.11 -12.46 -20.94
C ALA A 895 -0.31 -11.53 -22.07
N VAL A 896 -0.32 -12.07 -23.28
CA VAL A 896 -0.77 -11.38 -24.49
C VAL A 896 -2.12 -11.91 -24.92
N TYR A 897 -3.08 -11.00 -25.01
CA TYR A 897 -4.42 -11.24 -25.52
C TYR A 897 -4.51 -10.74 -26.96
N LYS A 898 -5.00 -11.57 -27.89
CA LYS A 898 -5.24 -11.20 -29.29
C LYS A 898 -6.68 -11.38 -29.69
N LYS A 899 -7.23 -10.38 -30.40
CA LYS A 899 -8.56 -10.42 -30.98
C LYS A 899 -8.59 -9.76 -32.34
N LYS A 900 -9.30 -10.39 -33.27
CA LYS A 900 -9.65 -9.77 -34.54
C LYS A 900 -11.02 -9.12 -34.44
N PHE A 901 -11.14 -7.94 -35.01
CA PHE A 901 -12.40 -7.22 -35.09
C PHE A 901 -12.53 -6.56 -36.46
N THR A 902 -13.76 -6.25 -36.89
CA THR A 902 -14.01 -5.68 -38.21
C THR A 902 -14.66 -4.32 -38.08
N LEU A 903 -14.10 -3.32 -38.76
CA LEU A 903 -14.65 -1.98 -38.81
C LEU A 903 -15.23 -1.69 -40.19
N LYS A 904 -16.30 -0.90 -40.21
CA LYS A 904 -16.95 -0.40 -41.43
C LYS A 904 -16.50 1.03 -41.71
N GLU A 905 -16.56 1.46 -42.96
CA GLU A 905 -16.20 2.83 -43.37
C GLU A 905 -16.84 3.92 -42.50
N ASN A 906 -18.13 3.77 -42.14
CA ASN A 906 -18.84 4.75 -41.32
C ASN A 906 -18.32 4.86 -39.86
N GLN A 907 -17.61 3.85 -39.37
CA GLN A 907 -16.99 3.84 -38.04
C GLN A 907 -15.62 4.57 -38.02
N LEU A 908 -15.06 4.86 -39.20
CA LEU A 908 -13.76 5.51 -39.36
C LEU A 908 -13.87 7.01 -39.66
N GLN A 909 -15.08 7.57 -39.63
CA GLN A 909 -15.33 8.98 -39.94
C GLN A 909 -14.97 9.93 -38.78
N GLY A 910 -14.87 9.40 -37.57
CA GLY A 910 -14.58 10.15 -36.33
C GLY A 910 -13.31 9.66 -35.66
N GLU A 911 -13.34 9.63 -34.33
CA GLU A 911 -12.34 8.96 -33.51
C GLU A 911 -12.70 7.49 -33.32
N VAL A 912 -11.70 6.67 -33.07
CA VAL A 912 -11.84 5.27 -32.70
C VAL A 912 -11.12 5.08 -31.37
N VAL A 913 -11.89 4.85 -30.30
CA VAL A 913 -11.36 4.76 -28.94
C VAL A 913 -11.52 3.34 -28.44
N LEU A 914 -10.41 2.72 -28.02
CA LEU A 914 -10.41 1.45 -27.34
C LEU A 914 -10.47 1.69 -25.83
N ASP A 915 -11.40 1.03 -25.16
CA ASP A 915 -11.52 0.97 -23.70
C ASP A 915 -11.36 -0.48 -23.26
N LEU A 916 -10.33 -0.79 -22.48
CA LEU A 916 -10.07 -2.14 -21.97
C LEU A 916 -10.94 -2.51 -20.75
N GLY A 917 -11.68 -1.56 -20.18
CA GLY A 917 -12.42 -1.76 -18.93
C GLY A 917 -11.46 -1.92 -17.75
N ALA A 918 -11.59 -3.02 -17.01
CA ALA A 918 -10.72 -3.34 -15.89
C ALA A 918 -9.52 -4.21 -16.33
N VAL A 919 -8.34 -3.89 -15.80
CA VAL A 919 -7.07 -4.59 -16.01
C VAL A 919 -6.37 -4.73 -14.66
N ASN A 920 -5.76 -5.89 -14.38
CA ASN A 920 -4.86 -6.05 -13.23
C ASN A 920 -3.48 -6.59 -13.66
N THR A 921 -2.38 -5.83 -13.62
CA THR A 921 -2.24 -4.43 -13.13
C THR A 921 -1.87 -3.40 -14.19
N THR A 922 -1.29 -3.77 -15.33
CA THR A 922 -0.87 -2.80 -16.37
C THR A 922 -1.21 -3.34 -17.75
N ALA A 923 -1.40 -2.46 -18.74
CA ALA A 923 -1.67 -2.87 -20.12
C ALA A 923 -0.85 -2.07 -21.14
N GLU A 924 -0.26 -2.77 -22.11
CA GLU A 924 0.21 -2.22 -23.37
C GLU A 924 -0.73 -2.65 -24.50
N VAL A 925 -1.04 -1.72 -25.40
CA VAL A 925 -1.88 -1.97 -26.57
C VAL A 925 -1.09 -1.83 -27.85
N ALA A 926 -1.24 -2.80 -28.75
CA ALA A 926 -0.84 -2.69 -30.15
C ALA A 926 -2.01 -3.03 -31.10
N VAL A 927 -2.11 -2.29 -32.20
CA VAL A 927 -3.15 -2.49 -33.22
C VAL A 927 -2.47 -2.66 -34.57
N ASN A 928 -2.80 -3.74 -35.29
CA ASN A 928 -2.19 -4.09 -36.58
C ASN A 928 -0.64 -4.10 -36.55
N GLY A 929 -0.06 -4.54 -35.43
CA GLY A 929 1.38 -4.60 -35.20
C GLY A 929 2.05 -3.27 -34.81
N GLN A 930 1.29 -2.19 -34.61
CA GLN A 930 1.81 -0.89 -34.15
C GLN A 930 1.45 -0.67 -32.68
N VAL A 931 2.45 -0.43 -31.83
CA VAL A 931 2.25 -0.07 -30.42
C VAL A 931 1.56 1.29 -30.32
N VAL A 932 0.47 1.34 -29.57
CA VAL A 932 -0.33 2.54 -29.29
C VAL A 932 0.13 3.19 -27.99
N GLY A 933 0.42 2.40 -26.96
CA GLY A 933 0.98 2.90 -25.70
C GLY A 933 0.70 2.00 -24.50
N VAL A 934 1.12 2.49 -23.33
CA VAL A 934 0.99 1.81 -22.02
C VAL A 934 0.04 2.60 -21.11
N ARG A 935 -0.73 1.87 -20.29
CA ARG A 935 -1.55 2.42 -19.20
C ARG A 935 -1.34 1.61 -17.92
N LEU A 936 -1.26 2.33 -16.80
CA LEU A 936 -0.97 1.78 -15.48
C LEU A 936 -2.13 1.93 -14.49
N ALA A 937 -3.10 2.79 -14.83
CA ALA A 937 -4.24 3.13 -14.01
C ALA A 937 -5.42 3.49 -14.92
N ARG A 938 -6.62 3.47 -14.35
CA ARG A 938 -7.83 3.86 -15.06
C ARG A 938 -7.82 5.35 -15.46
N PRO A 939 -8.52 5.69 -16.55
CA PRO A 939 -9.18 4.77 -17.50
C PRO A 939 -8.15 4.11 -18.44
N TYR A 940 -8.32 2.81 -18.72
CA TYR A 940 -7.49 2.08 -19.71
C TYR A 940 -7.97 2.36 -21.14
N ARG A 941 -7.97 3.64 -21.51
CA ARG A 941 -8.44 4.17 -22.80
C ARG A 941 -7.29 4.57 -23.72
N PHE A 942 -7.45 4.22 -25.00
CA PHE A 942 -6.47 4.45 -26.05
C PHE A 942 -7.18 5.02 -27.30
N ASP A 943 -6.65 6.12 -27.84
CA ASP A 943 -7.01 6.57 -29.18
C ASP A 943 -6.28 5.68 -30.20
N ILE A 944 -7.04 4.89 -30.96
CA ILE A 944 -6.53 3.98 -31.99
C ILE A 944 -6.90 4.45 -33.42
N THR A 945 -7.37 5.69 -33.57
CA THR A 945 -7.90 6.25 -34.82
C THR A 945 -6.90 6.11 -35.97
N GLY A 946 -5.62 6.36 -35.71
CA GLY A 946 -4.56 6.32 -36.73
C GLY A 946 -4.05 4.92 -37.07
N GLN A 947 -4.43 3.89 -36.29
CA GLN A 947 -3.87 2.54 -36.35
C GLN A 947 -4.84 1.52 -36.94
N VAL A 948 -6.11 1.87 -37.10
CA VAL A 948 -7.15 1.02 -37.69
C VAL A 948 -7.46 1.36 -39.15
N HIS A 949 -8.05 0.39 -39.86
CA HIS A 949 -8.51 0.55 -41.24
C HIS A 949 -9.84 -0.15 -41.48
N GLU A 950 -10.47 0.11 -42.63
CA GLU A 950 -11.72 -0.58 -43.00
C GLU A 950 -11.47 -2.08 -43.19
N GLY A 951 -12.39 -2.91 -42.70
CA GLY A 951 -12.27 -4.35 -42.74
C GLY A 951 -11.62 -4.91 -41.47
N ALA A 952 -10.84 -5.97 -41.61
CA ALA A 952 -10.30 -6.73 -40.49
C ALA A 952 -9.09 -6.03 -39.85
N ASN A 953 -9.15 -5.84 -38.54
CA ASN A 953 -8.08 -5.32 -37.71
C ASN A 953 -7.71 -6.35 -36.65
N GLU A 954 -6.46 -6.33 -36.19
CA GLU A 954 -5.95 -7.16 -35.11
C GLU A 954 -5.56 -6.29 -33.92
N LEU A 955 -6.10 -6.62 -32.75
CA LEU A 955 -5.77 -6.03 -31.46
C LEU A 955 -4.89 -7.00 -30.68
N GLU A 956 -3.81 -6.49 -30.12
CA GLU A 956 -2.93 -7.17 -29.17
C GLU A 956 -2.89 -6.34 -27.87
N VAL A 957 -3.12 -7.00 -26.73
CA VAL A 957 -3.07 -6.39 -25.40
C VAL A 957 -2.13 -7.21 -24.53
N THR A 958 -1.02 -6.62 -24.11
CA THR A 958 -0.06 -7.23 -23.18
C THR A 958 -0.38 -6.76 -21.76
N VAL A 959 -0.69 -7.70 -20.87
CA VAL A 959 -1.00 -7.42 -19.45
C VAL A 959 0.06 -8.04 -18.57
N TYR A 960 0.60 -7.28 -17.61
CA TYR A 960 1.47 -7.79 -16.54
C TYR A 960 0.77 -7.72 -15.19
N ASN A 961 0.92 -8.78 -14.38
CA ASN A 961 0.45 -8.82 -13.00
C ASN A 961 1.59 -8.43 -12.01
N THR A 962 1.53 -8.95 -10.78
CA THR A 962 2.49 -8.70 -9.69
C THR A 962 3.14 -10.00 -9.23
N LEU A 963 4.08 -9.94 -8.29
CA LEU A 963 4.67 -11.14 -7.67
C LEU A 963 3.74 -11.87 -6.67
N ALA A 964 2.52 -11.35 -6.43
CA ALA A 964 1.59 -11.94 -5.46
C ALA A 964 1.30 -13.41 -5.73
N ASN A 965 1.04 -13.79 -6.99
CA ASN A 965 0.74 -15.17 -7.35
C ASN A 965 1.91 -16.12 -7.01
N TYR A 966 3.15 -15.71 -7.27
CA TYR A 966 4.34 -16.50 -6.95
C TYR A 966 4.49 -16.70 -5.44
N PHE A 967 4.29 -15.64 -4.64
CA PHE A 967 4.39 -15.69 -3.19
C PHE A 967 3.11 -16.14 -2.48
N SER A 968 2.06 -16.52 -3.23
CA SER A 968 0.80 -17.02 -2.67
C SER A 968 0.75 -18.54 -2.52
N THR A 969 1.69 -19.26 -3.16
CA THR A 969 1.66 -20.72 -3.22
C THR A 969 3.06 -21.33 -3.16
N GLY A 970 3.15 -22.43 -2.42
CA GLY A 970 4.35 -23.27 -2.39
C GLY A 970 5.28 -22.98 -1.20
N PRO A 971 6.57 -23.37 -1.28
CA PRO A 971 7.52 -23.18 -0.18
C PRO A 971 7.90 -21.71 0.06
N TYR A 972 7.52 -20.82 -0.85
CA TYR A 972 7.81 -19.39 -0.80
C TYR A 972 6.56 -18.57 -0.43
N GLU A 973 5.57 -19.19 0.22
CA GLU A 973 4.37 -18.47 0.65
C GLU A 973 4.73 -17.36 1.64
N SER A 974 4.20 -16.15 1.42
CA SER A 974 4.48 -14.96 2.22
C SER A 974 3.19 -14.40 2.85
N ASP A 975 3.23 -14.06 4.13
CA ASP A 975 2.11 -13.42 4.85
C ASP A 975 1.72 -12.03 4.29
N TYR A 976 2.55 -11.50 3.40
CA TYR A 976 2.35 -10.24 2.71
C TYR A 976 1.67 -10.38 1.35
N VAL A 977 1.02 -11.51 1.07
CA VAL A 977 0.03 -11.61 0.01
C VAL A 977 -1.36 -11.44 0.63
N PHE A 978 -1.95 -10.25 0.46
CA PHE A 978 -3.24 -9.94 1.07
C PHE A 978 -4.43 -10.39 0.21
N PRO A 979 -5.64 -10.54 0.80
CA PRO A 979 -6.82 -10.94 0.04
C PRO A 979 -7.07 -10.06 -1.19
N GLY A 980 -7.28 -10.69 -2.35
CA GLY A 980 -7.54 -10.03 -3.63
C GLY A 980 -6.31 -9.64 -4.45
N GLN A 981 -5.10 -9.81 -3.91
CA GLN A 981 -3.85 -9.41 -4.58
C GLN A 981 -3.39 -10.34 -5.71
N THR A 982 -3.96 -11.54 -5.81
CA THR A 982 -3.64 -12.54 -6.85
C THR A 982 -4.47 -12.41 -8.13
N VAL A 983 -5.49 -11.53 -8.13
CA VAL A 983 -6.34 -11.28 -9.30
C VAL A 983 -5.47 -10.76 -10.44
N SER A 984 -5.52 -11.41 -11.61
CA SER A 984 -4.58 -11.10 -12.69
C SER A 984 -5.25 -11.17 -14.07
N GLY A 985 -4.97 -10.18 -14.93
CA GLY A 985 -5.33 -10.26 -16.35
C GLY A 985 -6.20 -9.12 -16.89
N LEU A 986 -6.66 -9.30 -18.14
CA LEU A 986 -7.61 -8.42 -18.81
C LEU A 986 -9.03 -8.81 -18.39
N LEU A 987 -9.56 -8.09 -17.40
CA LEU A 987 -10.85 -8.40 -16.78
C LEU A 987 -12.02 -7.91 -17.65
N GLY A 988 -11.82 -6.81 -18.39
CA GLY A 988 -12.82 -6.27 -19.30
C GLY A 988 -13.91 -5.45 -18.59
N PRO A 989 -15.03 -5.16 -19.28
CA PRO A 989 -15.29 -5.47 -20.68
C PRO A 989 -14.42 -4.63 -21.63
N VAL A 990 -14.04 -5.20 -22.79
CA VAL A 990 -13.32 -4.48 -23.84
C VAL A 990 -14.29 -3.94 -24.89
N THR A 991 -14.24 -2.63 -25.13
CA THR A 991 -15.14 -1.94 -26.06
C THR A 991 -14.36 -1.02 -26.99
N VAL A 992 -14.77 -0.97 -28.27
CA VAL A 992 -14.31 0.04 -29.23
C VAL A 992 -15.46 1.00 -29.49
N SER A 993 -15.32 2.27 -29.08
CA SER A 993 -16.31 3.31 -29.35
C SER A 993 -15.87 4.20 -30.52
N PHE A 994 -16.84 4.92 -31.10
CA PHE A 994 -16.64 5.68 -32.33
C PHE A 994 -17.08 7.15 -32.16
N PRO A 995 -16.49 7.94 -31.26
CA PRO A 995 -16.89 9.34 -31.07
C PRO A 995 -16.88 10.09 -32.41
N ALA A 996 -18.03 10.66 -32.78
CA ALA A 996 -18.18 11.38 -34.03
C ALA A 996 -17.66 12.81 -33.88
N ARG A 997 -16.95 13.30 -34.90
CA ARG A 997 -16.45 14.68 -34.94
C ARG A 997 -17.56 15.65 -35.37
N VAL A 998 -17.59 16.82 -34.75
CA VAL A 998 -18.47 17.91 -35.14
C VAL A 998 -17.70 19.23 -35.21
N MET A 999 -18.06 20.06 -36.18
CA MET A 999 -17.69 21.47 -36.23
C MET A 999 -18.95 22.32 -36.15
N LEU A 1000 -19.02 23.19 -35.15
CA LEU A 1000 -20.11 24.14 -34.95
C LEU A 1000 -19.60 25.56 -35.19
N THR A 1001 -20.20 26.27 -36.16
CA THR A 1001 -19.90 27.68 -36.44
C THR A 1001 -20.83 28.57 -35.62
N ALA A 1002 -20.33 29.09 -34.51
CA ALA A 1002 -21.05 29.97 -33.60
C ALA A 1002 -21.07 31.41 -34.12
N ARG A 1003 -22.27 32.01 -34.15
CA ARG A 1003 -22.50 33.38 -34.63
C ARG A 1003 -22.82 34.32 -33.47
N PRO A 1004 -22.59 35.64 -33.61
CA PRO A 1004 -22.94 36.62 -32.58
C PRO A 1004 -24.41 36.49 -32.17
N VAL A 1005 -24.64 36.35 -30.88
CA VAL A 1005 -25.99 36.36 -30.30
C VAL A 1005 -26.38 37.82 -30.12
N TRP A 1006 -27.11 38.37 -31.08
CA TRP A 1006 -27.67 39.71 -30.97
C TRP A 1006 -28.74 39.70 -29.89
N ASN A 1007 -28.46 40.41 -28.80
CA ASN A 1007 -29.39 40.57 -27.69
C ASN A 1007 -30.62 41.35 -28.21
N THR A 1008 -31.71 40.68 -28.56
CA THR A 1008 -33.01 41.34 -28.80
C THR A 1008 -33.66 41.70 -27.48
N SER A 1009 -33.02 42.61 -26.76
CA SER A 1009 -33.58 43.37 -25.64
C SER A 1009 -32.74 44.64 -25.48
N LEU A 1010 -33.11 45.64 -26.26
CA LEU A 1010 -32.99 47.05 -25.90
C LEU A 1010 -34.36 47.51 -25.40
#